data_AF-A0A426CIP7-F1
#
_entry.id   AF-A0A426CIP7-F1
#
_cell.length_a   1.000
_cell.length_b   1.000
_cell.length_c   1.000
_cell.angle_alpha   90.00
_cell.angle_beta   90.00
_cell.angle_gamma   90.00
#
_symmetry.space_group_name_H-M   'P 1'
#
loop_
_entity.id
_entity.type
_entity.pdbx_description
1 polymer ?
#
loop_
_entity_poly.entity_id
_entity_poly.type
_entity_poly.pdbx_seq_one_letter_code
_entity_poly.pdbx_strand_id
1 'polypeptide(L)'
;MRLPHRLASPVFLLIAIATLAAIGLSTTATRADVVLPSVFSEHMVLQRSAATPIWGRAEPGEKITLTLTPQLTRTTTADANGRWRIDLDLSDTARLPAGPHQLTLRANNTLTIPDVLIGEVWLASGQSNMARTMSASASKDEIAASTNTQIRFFTAARKASPTPLADVSGKWTIAAPDTTPAFSAVAYYFARQLQAELNTPFGIIHSSWGGTPVEAWTSQTALANNPTLAPQALKNIEAFAAFPAEKTAWLATLKPWLAANQREDLPPPPPATLTAYTTAPATAGTDGWTTVRLPGKLPGERILWIRRDITVPQSAAGKPLTIDIDEIVGIDTVYLDGKKIGGRTLDTYDGDGRGRLNARRQYRVPSADVTAGTHTLAIRIYAPLGESAINAGYFTAGSQSLSGNWLLKTEHAFPALTAAARATNPGSLKAPLRPWNVPASLYNGMIDPLVPYALRGFIWYQGENDAGNPTRYAESFPQLINDWRARWNDSGLASTATPLSFYWCQLPNYQNKPENPNASPGWAGIRESQTRTLSLPRTGQAVLIDVGEGGDVHPKSKREAGARLAALALANDYGKTDTIATGPAYDRMSIEGSAIRIHFKNTNTAATALVAKPVPSEHLWQSVPNRVTKPIMRPIPDSQLEGFIIRGATGSGSGAKWHWASATIDPATNTVLVSSPEVPKPQAVRYAWFSNPTCNLYNAAGFPACPFRTDTD
;
A
#
# COMPACT_ATOMS: atom_id res chain seq x y z
N MET A 1 50.72 26.51 78.60
CA MET A 1 51.55 26.98 77.48
C MET A 1 52.63 25.94 77.18
N ARG A 2 52.39 25.03 76.22
CA ARG A 2 53.40 24.09 75.69
C ARG A 2 52.87 23.41 74.41
N LEU A 3 53.78 23.21 73.46
CA LEU A 3 53.62 22.48 72.20
C LEU A 3 53.71 20.94 72.45
N PRO A 4 53.95 20.09 71.43
CA PRO A 4 53.09 19.76 70.28
C PRO A 4 52.94 18.24 70.09
N HIS A 5 51.84 17.71 69.53
CA HIS A 5 51.82 16.31 69.10
C HIS A 5 51.10 16.03 67.78
N ARG A 6 51.88 15.57 66.79
CA ARG A 6 51.49 14.41 65.96
C ARG A 6 51.60 13.15 66.82
N LEU A 7 50.81 12.12 66.53
CA LEU A 7 51.24 10.71 66.61
C LEU A 7 50.21 9.76 65.96
N ALA A 8 50.55 8.48 65.87
CA ALA A 8 49.95 7.49 64.98
C ALA A 8 48.93 6.53 65.64
N SER A 9 48.30 5.70 64.79
CA SER A 9 47.69 4.38 65.08
C SER A 9 48.61 3.47 65.92
N PRO A 10 48.19 2.33 66.57
CA PRO A 10 47.34 1.28 65.96
C PRO A 10 46.57 0.29 66.93
N VAL A 11 46.12 -0.87 66.38
CA VAL A 11 45.99 -2.24 66.98
C VAL A 11 44.66 -2.76 67.60
N PHE A 12 44.07 -3.75 66.87
CA PHE A 12 43.35 -5.00 67.23
C PHE A 12 42.44 -5.14 68.47
N LEU A 13 41.23 -5.70 68.24
CA LEU A 13 40.86 -7.04 68.77
C LEU A 13 39.77 -7.76 67.91
N LEU A 14 39.01 -8.73 68.44
CA LEU A 14 38.78 -10.03 67.76
C LEU A 14 37.39 -10.71 67.88
N ILE A 15 37.09 -11.56 66.87
CA ILE A 15 36.16 -12.72 66.79
C ILE A 15 34.63 -12.51 66.99
N ALA A 16 33.87 -12.79 65.92
CA ALA A 16 32.61 -13.54 65.99
C ALA A 16 32.44 -14.36 64.69
N ILE A 17 31.90 -15.59 64.81
CA ILE A 17 31.98 -16.64 63.78
C ILE A 17 30.75 -16.69 62.87
N ALA A 18 30.98 -17.20 61.66
CA ALA A 18 30.03 -17.45 60.58
C ALA A 18 28.60 -17.86 60.97
N THR A 19 27.63 -17.22 60.32
CA THR A 19 26.31 -17.80 60.03
C THR A 19 26.00 -17.53 58.55
N LEU A 20 25.57 -18.55 57.80
CA LEU A 20 25.41 -18.49 56.35
C LEU A 20 24.38 -17.42 55.92
N ALA A 21 24.84 -16.38 55.24
CA ALA A 21 23.99 -15.48 54.46
C ALA A 21 23.63 -16.11 53.10
N ALA A 22 23.00 -17.29 53.14
CA ALA A 22 22.39 -17.93 51.97
C ALA A 22 20.95 -17.45 51.78
N ILE A 23 20.76 -16.12 51.63
CA ILE A 23 19.50 -15.59 51.12
C ILE A 23 19.47 -15.93 49.64
N GLY A 24 18.86 -17.08 49.33
CA GLY A 24 18.59 -17.47 47.96
C GLY A 24 17.76 -16.39 47.30
N LEU A 25 18.34 -15.70 46.32
CA LEU A 25 17.57 -14.98 45.31
C LEU A 25 16.79 -16.03 44.51
N SER A 26 15.60 -16.35 45.02
CA SER A 26 14.57 -17.03 44.26
C SER A 26 14.19 -16.12 43.09
N THR A 27 14.94 -16.20 42.00
CA THR A 27 14.51 -15.66 40.72
C THR A 27 13.25 -16.42 40.34
N THR A 28 12.09 -15.84 40.66
CA THR A 28 10.81 -16.26 40.11
C THR A 28 10.89 -16.07 38.61
N ALA A 29 11.35 -17.10 37.91
CA ALA A 29 11.30 -17.17 36.46
C ALA A 29 9.84 -16.93 36.07
N THR A 30 9.59 -15.79 35.43
CA THR A 30 8.27 -15.41 34.92
C THR A 30 7.95 -16.36 33.77
N ARG A 31 7.38 -17.51 34.10
CA ARG A 31 7.08 -18.61 33.19
C ARG A 31 6.18 -18.09 32.06
N ALA A 32 6.73 -18.01 30.87
CA ALA A 32 5.99 -17.67 29.67
C ALA A 32 5.04 -18.82 29.31
N ASP A 33 3.79 -18.47 29.05
CA ASP A 33 2.80 -19.38 28.48
C ASP A 33 3.11 -19.66 27.00
N VAL A 34 2.55 -20.75 26.43
CA VAL A 34 2.55 -20.92 24.98
C VAL A 34 1.72 -19.82 24.34
N VAL A 35 2.28 -19.17 23.31
CA VAL A 35 1.68 -18.06 22.56
C VAL A 35 1.76 -18.34 21.06
N LEU A 36 0.66 -18.05 20.36
CA LEU A 36 0.56 -18.12 18.90
C LEU A 36 0.60 -16.71 18.27
N PRO A 37 1.13 -16.57 17.04
CA PRO A 37 0.88 -15.40 16.20
C PRO A 37 -0.62 -15.17 15.94
N SER A 38 -1.02 -13.91 15.74
CA SER A 38 -2.42 -13.48 15.57
C SER A 38 -3.15 -14.17 14.40
N VAL A 39 -2.42 -14.65 13.40
CA VAL A 39 -2.96 -15.40 12.25
C VAL A 39 -3.55 -16.76 12.64
N PHE A 40 -3.22 -17.28 13.83
CA PHE A 40 -3.91 -18.42 14.45
C PHE A 40 -4.96 -17.92 15.42
N SER A 41 -6.18 -17.72 14.92
CA SER A 41 -7.33 -17.24 15.70
C SER A 41 -8.63 -17.88 15.20
N GLU A 42 -9.71 -17.71 15.96
CA GLU A 42 -11.05 -18.22 15.61
C GLU A 42 -11.45 -17.79 14.19
N HIS A 43 -12.20 -18.64 13.49
CA HIS A 43 -12.56 -18.51 12.07
C HIS A 43 -11.39 -18.71 11.08
N MET A 44 -10.21 -19.18 11.48
CA MET A 44 -9.11 -19.39 10.52
C MET A 44 -9.37 -20.49 9.47
N VAL A 45 -8.60 -20.44 8.38
CA VAL A 45 -8.55 -21.48 7.34
C VAL A 45 -7.11 -21.98 7.21
N LEU A 46 -6.88 -23.26 7.49
CA LEU A 46 -5.60 -23.94 7.24
C LEU A 46 -5.52 -24.37 5.77
N GLN A 47 -4.37 -24.13 5.13
CA GLN A 47 -4.11 -24.61 3.77
C GLN A 47 -4.01 -26.13 3.76
N ARG A 48 -4.73 -26.76 2.82
CA ARG A 48 -4.59 -28.17 2.46
C ARG A 48 -3.22 -28.40 1.83
N SER A 49 -2.30 -28.98 2.61
CA SER A 49 -0.91 -29.25 2.24
C SER A 49 -0.41 -30.51 2.96
N ALA A 50 0.57 -31.21 2.38
CA ALA A 50 1.26 -32.33 3.05
C ALA A 50 2.12 -31.89 4.25
N ALA A 51 2.46 -30.60 4.30
CA ALA A 51 3.07 -29.95 5.46
C ALA A 51 2.40 -28.59 5.69
N THR A 52 1.57 -28.52 6.72
CA THR A 52 0.84 -27.32 7.15
C THR A 52 1.35 -26.91 8.52
N PRO A 53 2.16 -25.85 8.64
CA PRO A 53 2.82 -25.51 9.88
C PRO A 53 1.90 -24.73 10.81
N ILE A 54 1.94 -25.14 12.08
CA ILE A 54 1.51 -24.33 13.22
C ILE A 54 2.77 -24.02 14.02
N TRP A 55 2.99 -22.75 14.39
CA TRP A 55 4.18 -22.33 15.12
C TRP A 55 3.85 -21.27 16.16
N GLY A 56 4.79 -21.04 17.08
CA GLY A 56 4.63 -20.02 18.11
C GLY A 56 5.84 -19.88 19.01
N ARG A 57 5.60 -19.32 20.19
CA ARG A 57 6.56 -19.20 21.29
C ARG A 57 6.10 -19.99 22.52
N ALA A 58 7.05 -20.41 23.34
CA ALA A 58 6.89 -21.09 24.63
C ALA A 58 8.19 -20.96 25.44
N GLU A 59 8.25 -21.45 26.68
CA GLU A 59 9.52 -21.55 27.41
C GLU A 59 10.50 -22.50 26.71
N PRO A 60 11.83 -22.22 26.68
CA PRO A 60 12.81 -23.15 26.12
C PRO A 60 12.73 -24.53 26.76
N GLY A 61 12.65 -25.59 25.96
CA GLY A 61 12.47 -26.97 26.43
C GLY A 61 11.05 -27.35 26.84
N GLU A 62 10.07 -26.43 26.75
CA GLU A 62 8.66 -26.74 26.99
C GLU A 62 8.12 -27.72 25.93
N LYS A 63 7.32 -28.70 26.37
CA LYS A 63 6.67 -29.69 25.50
C LYS A 63 5.30 -29.19 25.07
N ILE A 64 5.09 -29.06 23.76
CA ILE A 64 3.83 -28.59 23.17
C ILE A 64 3.17 -29.77 22.46
N THR A 65 1.93 -30.09 22.84
CA THR A 65 1.08 -31.08 22.17
C THR A 65 -0.07 -30.38 21.49
N LEU A 66 -0.23 -30.61 20.19
CA LEU A 66 -1.24 -29.99 19.35
C LEU A 66 -2.19 -31.07 18.83
N THR A 67 -3.49 -30.82 18.96
CA THR A 67 -4.58 -31.69 18.51
C THR A 67 -5.54 -30.89 17.63
N LEU A 68 -5.73 -31.31 16.38
CA LEU A 68 -6.81 -30.79 15.50
C LEU A 68 -7.99 -31.78 15.42
N THR A 69 -7.66 -33.09 15.45
CA THR A 69 -8.60 -34.20 15.63
C THR A 69 -7.92 -35.26 16.52
N PRO A 70 -8.65 -36.21 17.13
CA PRO A 70 -8.01 -37.29 17.91
C PRO A 70 -6.95 -38.06 17.11
N GLN A 71 -7.17 -38.26 15.81
CA GLN A 71 -6.26 -38.93 14.89
C GLN A 71 -5.09 -38.04 14.46
N LEU A 72 -5.30 -36.71 14.43
CA LEU A 72 -4.29 -35.71 14.10
C LEU A 72 -3.84 -34.95 15.36
N THR A 73 -3.15 -35.69 16.22
CA THR A 73 -2.37 -35.15 17.33
C THR A 73 -0.87 -35.26 17.03
N ARG A 74 -0.11 -34.21 17.37
CA ARG A 74 1.34 -34.12 17.22
C ARG A 74 1.96 -33.45 18.45
N THR A 75 3.26 -33.66 18.65
CA THR A 75 4.00 -33.08 19.78
C THR A 75 5.35 -32.58 19.30
N THR A 76 5.81 -31.46 19.87
CA THR A 76 7.15 -30.91 19.67
C THR A 76 7.68 -30.36 20.99
N THR A 77 8.91 -29.86 20.98
CA THR A 77 9.54 -29.16 22.11
C THR A 77 10.08 -27.82 21.61
N ALA A 78 9.95 -26.76 22.41
CA ALA A 78 10.49 -25.44 22.06
C ALA A 78 12.03 -25.41 22.11
N ASP A 79 12.63 -24.73 21.13
CA ASP A 79 14.08 -24.56 21.00
C ASP A 79 14.66 -23.65 22.09
N ALA A 80 15.99 -23.51 22.11
CA ALA A 80 16.70 -22.65 23.07
C ALA A 80 16.32 -21.15 23.00
N ASN A 81 15.59 -20.71 21.97
CA ASN A 81 15.06 -19.37 21.78
C ASN A 81 13.54 -19.30 21.98
N GLY A 82 12.95 -20.35 22.58
CA GLY A 82 11.53 -20.48 22.84
C GLY A 82 10.66 -20.64 21.58
N ARG A 83 11.22 -20.95 20.40
CA ARG A 83 10.44 -21.19 19.17
C ARG A 83 10.05 -22.65 19.05
N TRP A 84 8.86 -22.91 18.55
CA TRP A 84 8.43 -24.26 18.20
C TRP A 84 7.61 -24.26 16.91
N ARG A 85 7.58 -25.42 16.23
CA ARG A 85 6.79 -25.69 15.03
C ARG A 85 6.29 -27.13 15.05
N ILE A 86 5.08 -27.33 14.54
CA ILE A 86 4.46 -28.63 14.23
C ILE A 86 3.94 -28.55 12.80
N ASP A 87 4.35 -29.47 11.94
CA ASP A 87 3.79 -29.64 10.61
C ASP A 87 2.68 -30.70 10.61
N LEU A 88 1.52 -30.33 10.06
CA LEU A 88 0.36 -31.20 9.89
C LEU A 88 0.23 -31.64 8.44
N ASP A 89 0.13 -32.94 8.20
CA ASP A 89 -0.35 -33.45 6.91
C ASP A 89 -1.87 -33.28 6.85
N LEU A 90 -2.30 -32.32 6.04
CA LEU A 90 -3.70 -32.03 5.72
C LEU A 90 -4.01 -32.35 4.25
N SER A 91 -3.12 -33.05 3.53
CA SER A 91 -3.26 -33.27 2.08
C SER A 91 -4.47 -34.12 1.71
N ASP A 92 -4.75 -35.15 2.50
CA ASP A 92 -5.89 -36.05 2.35
C ASP A 92 -7.05 -35.65 3.28
N THR A 93 -7.94 -34.80 2.77
CA THR A 93 -9.14 -34.36 3.50
C THR A 93 -10.19 -35.47 3.69
N ALA A 94 -10.10 -36.61 2.99
CA ALA A 94 -11.03 -37.72 3.21
C ALA A 94 -10.74 -38.50 4.50
N ARG A 95 -9.52 -38.35 5.06
CA ARG A 95 -9.13 -38.88 6.38
C ARG A 95 -9.53 -37.98 7.55
N LEU A 96 -10.02 -36.78 7.27
CA LEU A 96 -10.42 -35.81 8.29
C LEU A 96 -11.95 -35.69 8.30
N PRO A 97 -12.59 -35.51 9.48
CA PRO A 97 -14.02 -35.20 9.53
C PRO A 97 -14.33 -33.93 8.72
N ALA A 98 -15.58 -33.77 8.28
CA ALA A 98 -16.02 -32.46 7.80
C ALA A 98 -15.86 -31.43 8.92
N GLY A 99 -15.26 -30.29 8.60
CA GLY A 99 -15.08 -29.18 9.55
C GLY A 99 -16.39 -28.42 9.83
N PRO A 100 -16.33 -27.41 10.72
CA PRO A 100 -15.11 -26.88 11.32
C PRO A 100 -14.57 -27.69 12.50
N HIS A 101 -13.29 -27.55 12.75
CA HIS A 101 -12.54 -28.22 13.82
C HIS A 101 -12.25 -27.27 14.99
N GLN A 102 -11.79 -27.85 16.10
CA GLN A 102 -11.22 -27.13 17.22
C GLN A 102 -9.73 -27.49 17.32
N LEU A 103 -8.85 -26.51 17.11
CA LEU A 103 -7.41 -26.67 17.30
C LEU A 103 -7.07 -26.41 18.77
N THR A 104 -6.56 -27.42 19.46
CA THR A 104 -6.13 -27.33 20.86
C THR A 104 -4.62 -27.48 20.96
N LEU A 105 -3.95 -26.58 21.69
CA LEU A 105 -2.57 -26.74 22.11
C LEU A 105 -2.51 -26.89 23.62
N ARG A 106 -1.82 -27.93 24.08
CA ARG A 106 -1.53 -28.20 25.49
C ARG A 106 -0.04 -28.12 25.73
N ALA A 107 0.35 -27.24 26.64
CA ALA A 107 1.70 -27.04 27.12
C ALA A 107 1.61 -26.73 28.64
N ASN A 108 2.34 -25.75 29.17
CA ASN A 108 2.17 -25.26 30.54
C ASN A 108 0.77 -24.68 30.79
N ASN A 109 0.20 -24.03 29.77
CA ASN A 109 -1.20 -23.62 29.65
C ASN A 109 -1.91 -24.41 28.53
N THR A 110 -3.20 -24.19 28.34
CA THR A 110 -3.95 -24.72 27.19
C THR A 110 -4.55 -23.57 26.38
N LEU A 111 -4.27 -23.55 25.08
CA LEU A 111 -4.93 -22.67 24.11
C LEU A 111 -5.92 -23.48 23.28
N THR A 112 -7.07 -22.88 22.97
CA THR A 112 -8.11 -23.49 22.14
C THR A 112 -8.60 -22.48 21.12
N ILE A 113 -8.48 -22.83 19.83
CA ILE A 113 -9.01 -22.07 18.71
C ILE A 113 -10.21 -22.83 18.13
N PRO A 114 -11.44 -22.36 18.34
CA PRO A 114 -12.61 -22.92 17.70
C PRO A 114 -12.72 -22.47 16.24
N ASP A 115 -13.64 -23.11 15.51
CA ASP A 115 -14.01 -22.78 14.14
C ASP A 115 -12.85 -22.75 13.12
N VAL A 116 -12.06 -23.82 13.06
CA VAL A 116 -10.96 -23.98 12.09
C VAL A 116 -11.43 -24.76 10.87
N LEU A 117 -11.37 -24.16 9.67
CA LEU A 117 -11.57 -24.87 8.40
C LEU A 117 -10.24 -25.33 7.79
N ILE A 118 -10.32 -26.32 6.90
CA ILE A 118 -9.22 -26.80 6.07
C ILE A 118 -9.62 -26.59 4.61
N GLY A 119 -8.77 -25.93 3.82
CA GLY A 119 -9.13 -25.55 2.45
C GLY A 119 -7.97 -24.90 1.71
N GLU A 120 -8.26 -23.89 0.90
CA GLU A 120 -7.26 -23.19 0.09
C GLU A 120 -7.01 -21.79 0.68
N VAL A 121 -5.75 -21.35 0.75
CA VAL A 121 -5.35 -20.06 1.33
C VAL A 121 -4.43 -19.31 0.39
N TRP A 122 -4.75 -18.04 0.14
CA TRP A 122 -3.97 -17.13 -0.69
C TRP A 122 -3.62 -15.85 0.06
N LEU A 123 -2.42 -15.33 -0.17
CA LEU A 123 -2.00 -14.02 0.34
C LEU A 123 -2.27 -12.94 -0.71
N ALA A 124 -3.17 -12.00 -0.38
CA ALA A 124 -3.56 -10.86 -1.20
C ALA A 124 -2.86 -9.59 -0.74
N SER A 125 -2.02 -9.00 -1.60
CA SER A 125 -1.15 -7.87 -1.24
C SER A 125 -0.97 -6.83 -2.36
N GLY A 126 -0.20 -5.79 -2.07
CA GLY A 126 0.00 -4.62 -2.91
C GLY A 126 -0.57 -3.35 -2.28
N GLN A 127 -1.03 -2.42 -3.13
CA GLN A 127 -1.39 -1.08 -2.69
C GLN A 127 -2.89 -0.76 -2.75
N SER A 128 -3.25 0.50 -3.04
CA SER A 128 -4.60 1.05 -2.91
C SER A 128 -5.65 0.30 -3.72
N ASN A 129 -5.30 -0.25 -4.89
CA ASN A 129 -6.24 -1.03 -5.69
C ASN A 129 -6.48 -2.45 -5.14
N MET A 130 -5.51 -3.07 -4.46
CA MET A 130 -5.77 -4.27 -3.64
C MET A 130 -6.57 -3.91 -2.38
N ALA A 131 -6.22 -2.80 -1.72
CA ALA A 131 -6.86 -2.34 -0.50
C ALA A 131 -8.30 -1.81 -0.69
N ARG A 132 -8.76 -1.64 -1.93
CA ARG A 132 -10.07 -1.03 -2.23
C ARG A 132 -11.19 -2.00 -1.83
N THR A 133 -12.07 -1.52 -0.98
CA THR A 133 -13.04 -2.36 -0.28
C THR A 133 -14.25 -2.74 -1.14
N MET A 134 -14.98 -3.77 -0.74
CA MET A 134 -16.30 -4.09 -1.30
C MET A 134 -17.28 -2.92 -1.17
N SER A 135 -17.31 -2.22 -0.03
CA SER A 135 -18.11 -0.99 0.16
C SER A 135 -17.84 0.12 -0.87
N ALA A 136 -16.62 0.19 -1.42
CA ALA A 136 -16.25 1.15 -2.47
C ALA A 136 -16.50 0.63 -3.90
N SER A 137 -16.74 -0.67 -4.07
CA SER A 137 -16.61 -1.36 -5.38
C SER A 137 -17.87 -2.14 -5.81
N ALA A 138 -18.66 -2.65 -4.87
CA ALA A 138 -19.84 -3.47 -5.10
C ALA A 138 -21.14 -2.66 -4.97
N SER A 139 -22.23 -3.20 -5.51
CA SER A 139 -23.59 -2.73 -5.24
C SER A 139 -24.06 -3.10 -3.82
N LYS A 140 -25.12 -2.46 -3.35
CA LYS A 140 -25.76 -2.81 -2.06
C LYS A 140 -26.30 -4.24 -2.08
N ASP A 141 -26.85 -4.67 -3.22
CA ASP A 141 -27.50 -5.97 -3.36
C ASP A 141 -26.46 -7.11 -3.36
N GLU A 142 -25.29 -6.91 -3.98
CA GLU A 142 -24.15 -7.83 -3.86
C GLU A 142 -23.65 -7.98 -2.44
N ILE A 143 -23.66 -6.89 -1.64
CA ILE A 143 -23.29 -6.92 -0.22
C ILE A 143 -24.36 -7.65 0.60
N ALA A 144 -25.64 -7.37 0.36
CA ALA A 144 -26.76 -8.05 1.02
C ALA A 144 -26.77 -9.57 0.73
N ALA A 145 -26.34 -9.97 -0.48
CA ALA A 145 -26.22 -11.37 -0.89
C ALA A 145 -24.84 -12.01 -0.59
N SER A 146 -23.99 -11.37 0.23
CA SER A 146 -22.59 -11.80 0.39
C SER A 146 -22.33 -12.94 1.39
N THR A 147 -23.35 -13.42 2.11
CA THR A 147 -23.26 -14.50 3.10
C THR A 147 -22.63 -15.77 2.53
N ASN A 148 -21.44 -16.13 3.01
CA ASN A 148 -20.76 -17.36 2.65
C ASN A 148 -19.80 -17.80 3.77
N THR A 149 -20.20 -18.80 4.56
CA THR A 149 -19.40 -19.30 5.71
C THR A 149 -18.10 -19.98 5.31
N GLN A 150 -17.96 -20.33 4.04
CA GLN A 150 -16.77 -20.98 3.46
C GLN A 150 -15.72 -19.96 2.99
N ILE A 151 -16.03 -18.66 2.94
CA ILE A 151 -15.07 -17.60 2.57
C ILE A 151 -14.68 -16.82 3.83
N ARG A 152 -13.39 -16.77 4.13
CA ARG A 152 -12.88 -16.16 5.37
C ARG A 152 -11.64 -15.30 5.11
N PHE A 153 -11.56 -14.17 5.81
CA PHE A 153 -10.54 -13.14 5.59
C PHE A 153 -9.79 -12.83 6.88
N PHE A 154 -8.48 -13.12 6.91
CA PHE A 154 -7.56 -12.48 7.85
C PHE A 154 -7.16 -11.12 7.29
N THR A 155 -7.53 -10.02 7.96
CA THR A 155 -7.03 -8.70 7.58
C THR A 155 -5.88 -8.29 8.50
N ALA A 156 -4.68 -8.19 7.93
CA ALA A 156 -3.49 -7.74 8.63
C ALA A 156 -3.56 -6.25 8.96
N ALA A 157 -3.20 -5.89 10.20
CA ALA A 157 -3.06 -4.52 10.64
C ALA A 157 -1.89 -3.84 9.91
N ARG A 158 -2.10 -2.58 9.53
CA ARG A 158 -1.09 -1.78 8.84
C ARG A 158 0.03 -1.38 9.80
N LYS A 159 1.19 -2.02 9.68
CA LYS A 159 2.38 -1.76 10.50
C LYS A 159 3.63 -1.73 9.64
N ALA A 160 4.35 -0.61 9.66
CA ALA A 160 5.70 -0.52 9.13
C ALA A 160 6.72 -0.75 10.26
N SER A 161 7.85 -1.39 9.96
CA SER A 161 8.91 -1.69 10.94
C SER A 161 10.31 -1.64 10.31
N PRO A 162 11.33 -1.05 10.97
CA PRO A 162 12.70 -1.06 10.45
C PRO A 162 13.33 -2.46 10.47
N THR A 163 12.81 -3.38 11.29
CA THR A 163 13.24 -4.79 11.40
C THR A 163 12.04 -5.73 11.37
N PRO A 164 12.21 -7.01 10.95
CA PRO A 164 11.13 -7.98 10.97
C PRO A 164 10.45 -8.11 12.34
N LEU A 165 9.12 -8.21 12.34
CA LEU A 165 8.31 -8.45 13.53
C LEU A 165 8.03 -9.94 13.74
N ALA A 166 7.79 -10.35 14.99
CA ALA A 166 7.45 -11.74 15.32
C ALA A 166 5.96 -12.08 15.11
N ASP A 167 5.10 -11.08 14.94
CA ASP A 167 3.67 -11.22 14.67
C ASP A 167 3.15 -10.03 13.85
N VAL A 168 2.06 -10.24 13.11
CA VAL A 168 1.25 -9.18 12.50
C VAL A 168 -0.17 -9.28 13.03
N SER A 169 -0.54 -8.30 13.87
CA SER A 169 -1.89 -8.25 14.45
C SER A 169 -2.96 -8.24 13.37
N GLY A 170 -4.07 -8.92 13.60
CA GLY A 170 -5.19 -8.98 12.66
C GLY A 170 -6.32 -9.83 13.22
N LYS A 171 -7.33 -10.10 12.40
CA LYS A 171 -8.42 -11.02 12.75
C LYS A 171 -8.95 -11.73 11.52
N TRP A 172 -9.29 -13.01 11.68
CA TRP A 172 -10.15 -13.71 10.71
C TRP A 172 -11.60 -13.24 10.85
N THR A 173 -12.30 -13.21 9.72
CA THR A 173 -13.70 -12.79 9.63
C THR A 173 -14.39 -13.58 8.53
N ILE A 174 -15.59 -14.08 8.82
CA ILE A 174 -16.43 -14.81 7.85
C ILE A 174 -17.09 -13.80 6.89
N ALA A 175 -17.29 -14.17 5.61
CA ALA A 175 -18.06 -13.36 4.67
C ALA A 175 -19.56 -13.31 5.00
N ALA A 176 -20.04 -12.13 5.37
CA ALA A 176 -21.43 -11.81 5.69
C ALA A 176 -21.74 -10.35 5.31
N PRO A 177 -23.01 -9.91 5.21
CA PRO A 177 -23.36 -8.55 4.75
C PRO A 177 -22.83 -7.41 5.61
N ASP A 178 -22.51 -7.66 6.88
CA ASP A 178 -21.93 -6.72 7.84
C ASP A 178 -20.38 -6.70 7.83
N THR A 179 -19.73 -7.83 7.51
CA THR A 179 -18.26 -7.96 7.46
C THR A 179 -17.68 -7.71 6.07
N THR A 180 -18.29 -8.27 5.02
CA THR A 180 -17.87 -8.17 3.61
C THR A 180 -17.61 -6.73 3.16
N PRO A 181 -18.37 -5.68 3.56
CA PRO A 181 -18.10 -4.29 3.21
C PRO A 181 -16.65 -3.83 3.44
N ALA A 182 -15.92 -4.43 4.40
CA ALA A 182 -14.54 -4.09 4.73
C ALA A 182 -13.48 -4.89 3.94
N PHE A 183 -13.86 -5.99 3.26
CA PHE A 183 -12.91 -6.86 2.56
C PHE A 183 -12.35 -6.20 1.30
N SER A 184 -11.12 -6.56 0.92
CA SER A 184 -10.58 -6.26 -0.41
C SER A 184 -11.53 -6.81 -1.48
N ALA A 185 -12.01 -5.94 -2.37
CA ALA A 185 -12.94 -6.36 -3.40
C ALA A 185 -12.28 -7.29 -4.42
N VAL A 186 -11.04 -7.03 -4.80
CA VAL A 186 -10.27 -7.89 -5.73
C VAL A 186 -10.14 -9.30 -5.14
N ALA A 187 -9.68 -9.40 -3.89
CA ALA A 187 -9.50 -10.69 -3.24
C ALA A 187 -10.83 -11.39 -2.91
N TYR A 188 -11.90 -10.64 -2.62
CA TYR A 188 -13.22 -11.23 -2.39
C TYR A 188 -13.80 -11.83 -3.68
N TYR A 189 -13.73 -11.12 -4.81
CA TYR A 189 -14.20 -11.67 -6.08
C TYR A 189 -13.35 -12.87 -6.54
N PHE A 190 -12.04 -12.85 -6.28
CA PHE A 190 -11.14 -14.00 -6.49
C PHE A 190 -11.57 -15.22 -5.65
N ALA A 191 -11.67 -15.05 -4.33
CA ALA A 191 -12.08 -16.11 -3.40
C ALA A 191 -13.48 -16.64 -3.70
N ARG A 192 -14.44 -15.75 -4.04
CA ARG A 192 -15.82 -16.14 -4.35
C ARG A 192 -15.92 -16.97 -5.63
N GLN A 193 -15.16 -16.63 -6.67
CA GLN A 193 -15.13 -17.45 -7.89
C GLN A 193 -14.52 -18.82 -7.59
N LEU A 194 -13.36 -18.87 -6.92
CA LEU A 194 -12.70 -20.14 -6.62
C LEU A 194 -13.50 -21.02 -5.66
N GLN A 195 -14.11 -20.46 -4.62
CA GLN A 195 -14.95 -21.22 -3.69
C GLN A 195 -16.17 -21.83 -4.41
N ALA A 196 -16.80 -21.12 -5.34
CA ALA A 196 -17.92 -21.63 -6.13
C ALA A 196 -17.50 -22.77 -7.09
N GLU A 197 -16.35 -22.65 -7.75
CA GLU A 197 -15.84 -23.62 -8.74
C GLU A 197 -15.22 -24.88 -8.11
N LEU A 198 -14.70 -24.75 -6.88
CA LEU A 198 -13.98 -25.81 -6.16
C LEU A 198 -14.78 -26.43 -5.00
N ASN A 199 -15.89 -25.81 -4.59
CA ASN A 199 -16.69 -26.19 -3.43
C ASN A 199 -15.85 -26.51 -2.17
N THR A 200 -14.80 -25.72 -1.94
CA THR A 200 -13.78 -25.94 -0.90
C THR A 200 -13.67 -24.66 -0.05
N PRO A 201 -13.47 -24.74 1.28
CA PRO A 201 -13.20 -23.56 2.11
C PRO A 201 -12.07 -22.69 1.54
N PHE A 202 -12.23 -21.38 1.60
CA PHE A 202 -11.31 -20.43 0.99
C PHE A 202 -10.92 -19.31 1.97
N GLY A 203 -9.64 -19.30 2.35
CA GLY A 203 -9.01 -18.28 3.17
C GLY A 203 -8.30 -17.23 2.32
N ILE A 204 -8.49 -15.96 2.65
CA ILE A 204 -7.63 -14.86 2.20
C ILE A 204 -6.89 -14.30 3.40
N ILE A 205 -5.57 -14.26 3.31
CA ILE A 205 -4.75 -13.38 4.14
C ILE A 205 -4.58 -12.08 3.35
N HIS A 206 -5.10 -10.97 3.86
CA HIS A 206 -5.09 -9.67 3.20
C HIS A 206 -4.12 -8.72 3.89
N SER A 207 -3.06 -8.33 3.17
CA SER A 207 -1.96 -7.50 3.66
C SER A 207 -1.62 -6.41 2.64
N SER A 208 -2.29 -5.24 2.71
CA SER A 208 -2.14 -4.18 1.70
C SER A 208 -2.19 -2.74 2.26
N TRP A 209 -1.46 -1.83 1.62
CA TRP A 209 -1.37 -0.42 2.02
C TRP A 209 -1.18 0.50 0.81
N GLY A 210 -2.10 1.47 0.65
CA GLY A 210 -2.09 2.41 -0.48
C GLY A 210 -0.92 3.40 -0.53
N GLY A 211 -0.49 3.73 -1.74
CA GLY A 211 0.60 4.70 -1.99
C GLY A 211 1.99 4.16 -1.65
N THR A 212 2.25 2.88 -1.93
CA THR A 212 3.47 2.17 -1.53
C THR A 212 4.26 1.73 -2.76
N PRO A 213 5.60 1.95 -2.79
CA PRO A 213 6.46 1.43 -3.84
C PRO A 213 6.70 -0.06 -3.61
N VAL A 214 7.07 -0.78 -4.66
CA VAL A 214 7.33 -2.22 -4.58
C VAL A 214 8.42 -2.56 -3.56
N GLU A 215 9.48 -1.75 -3.43
CA GLU A 215 10.57 -2.03 -2.49
C GLU A 215 10.19 -1.95 -1.01
N ALA A 216 9.07 -1.30 -0.65
CA ALA A 216 8.57 -1.34 0.74
C ALA A 216 8.14 -2.77 1.15
N TRP A 217 7.81 -3.60 0.16
CA TRP A 217 7.34 -4.98 0.28
C TRP A 217 8.43 -6.02 -0.04
N THR A 218 9.64 -5.60 -0.40
CA THR A 218 10.81 -6.48 -0.65
C THR A 218 11.74 -6.45 0.56
N SER A 219 12.23 -7.61 1.01
CA SER A 219 13.10 -7.73 2.18
C SER A 219 14.42 -6.96 2.04
N GLN A 220 14.99 -6.54 3.18
CA GLN A 220 16.29 -5.86 3.20
C GLN A 220 17.41 -6.74 2.61
N THR A 221 17.39 -8.06 2.86
CA THR A 221 18.39 -8.99 2.30
C THR A 221 18.34 -9.00 0.77
N ALA A 222 17.15 -9.08 0.18
CA ALA A 222 17.00 -9.07 -1.26
C ALA A 222 17.47 -7.72 -1.82
N LEU A 223 17.01 -6.60 -1.25
CA LEU A 223 17.39 -5.25 -1.69
C LEU A 223 18.90 -5.01 -1.62
N ALA A 224 19.59 -5.48 -0.57
CA ALA A 224 21.04 -5.37 -0.41
C ALA A 224 21.81 -6.12 -1.52
N ASN A 225 21.24 -7.22 -2.03
CA ASN A 225 21.85 -8.04 -3.09
C ASN A 225 21.61 -7.50 -4.51
N ASN A 226 20.88 -6.39 -4.69
CA ASN A 226 20.70 -5.73 -5.98
C ASN A 226 21.58 -4.45 -6.05
N PRO A 227 22.63 -4.41 -6.89
CA PRO A 227 23.56 -3.28 -6.94
C PRO A 227 22.92 -1.97 -7.41
N THR A 228 21.86 -2.02 -8.22
CA THR A 228 21.12 -0.82 -8.67
C THR A 228 20.27 -0.22 -7.56
N LEU A 229 19.64 -1.06 -6.72
CA LEU A 229 18.69 -0.61 -5.70
C LEU A 229 19.34 -0.38 -4.33
N ALA A 230 20.32 -1.20 -3.94
CA ALA A 230 20.92 -1.21 -2.61
C ALA A 230 21.38 0.17 -2.11
N PRO A 231 22.11 1.01 -2.88
CA PRO A 231 22.69 2.25 -2.34
C PRO A 231 21.63 3.23 -1.82
N GLN A 232 20.50 3.35 -2.52
CA GLN A 232 19.41 4.23 -2.10
C GLN A 232 18.42 3.52 -1.16
N ALA A 233 18.27 2.20 -1.26
CA ALA A 233 17.40 1.43 -0.37
C ALA A 233 17.95 1.38 1.06
N LEU A 234 19.20 0.96 1.24
CA LEU A 234 19.85 0.83 2.53
C LEU A 234 19.94 2.18 3.26
N LYS A 235 20.36 3.24 2.57
CA LYS A 235 20.36 4.61 3.11
C LYS A 235 18.98 5.06 3.65
N ASN A 236 17.88 4.67 3.00
CA ASN A 236 16.54 5.01 3.46
C ASN A 236 16.10 4.16 4.67
N ILE A 237 16.53 2.89 4.73
CA ILE A 237 16.29 1.99 5.87
C ILE A 237 17.05 2.49 7.10
N GLU A 238 18.34 2.80 6.95
CA GLU A 238 19.20 3.37 7.99
C GLU A 238 18.62 4.67 8.56
N ALA A 239 18.27 5.62 7.68
CA ALA A 239 17.66 6.88 8.10
C ALA A 239 16.33 6.70 8.84
N PHE A 240 15.52 5.70 8.47
CA PHE A 240 14.28 5.39 9.18
C PHE A 240 14.53 4.76 10.55
N ALA A 241 15.51 3.86 10.66
CA ALA A 241 15.88 3.21 11.91
C ALA A 241 16.55 4.18 12.91
N ALA A 242 17.39 5.10 12.42
CA ALA A 242 18.10 6.09 13.25
C ALA A 242 17.19 7.24 13.74
N PHE A 243 16.13 7.58 12.99
CA PHE A 243 15.33 8.78 13.21
C PHE A 243 14.81 8.99 14.66
N PRO A 244 14.35 7.98 15.42
CA PRO A 244 13.92 8.20 16.80
C PRO A 244 15.03 8.74 17.71
N ALA A 245 16.28 8.27 17.50
CA ALA A 245 17.45 8.76 18.22
C ALA A 245 17.87 10.15 17.72
N GLU A 246 17.89 10.37 16.40
CA GLU A 246 18.18 11.68 15.80
C GLU A 246 17.21 12.77 16.27
N LYS A 247 15.91 12.47 16.30
CA LYS A 247 14.86 13.36 16.81
C LYS A 247 15.08 13.67 18.30
N THR A 248 15.43 12.67 19.11
CA THR A 248 15.71 12.86 20.54
C THR A 248 16.92 13.79 20.75
N ALA A 249 18.01 13.57 20.01
CA ALA A 249 19.20 14.41 20.05
C ALA A 249 18.90 15.84 19.55
N TRP A 250 18.13 15.98 18.47
CA TRP A 250 17.71 17.27 17.93
C TRP A 250 16.81 18.05 18.91
N LEU A 251 15.87 17.40 19.61
CA LEU A 251 15.08 18.05 20.65
C LEU A 251 15.95 18.51 21.83
N ALA A 252 16.97 17.73 22.19
CA ALA A 252 17.90 18.06 23.27
C ALA A 252 18.81 19.26 22.94
N THR A 253 19.16 19.49 21.68
CA THR A 253 19.90 20.70 21.25
C THR A 253 18.98 21.88 20.97
N LEU A 254 17.79 21.63 20.41
CA LEU A 254 16.84 22.68 20.04
C LEU A 254 16.21 23.37 21.24
N LYS A 255 15.70 22.64 22.24
CA LYS A 255 14.97 23.27 23.36
C LYS A 255 15.82 24.32 24.10
N PRO A 256 17.09 24.05 24.49
CA PRO A 256 17.96 25.07 25.08
C PRO A 256 18.25 26.24 24.12
N TRP A 257 18.44 25.97 22.81
CA TRP A 257 18.68 27.02 21.82
C TRP A 257 17.47 27.95 21.65
N LEU A 258 16.24 27.41 21.68
CA LEU A 258 15.02 28.21 21.63
C LEU A 258 14.91 29.14 22.84
N ALA A 259 15.11 28.62 24.05
CA ALA A 259 15.08 29.40 25.28
C ALA A 259 16.14 30.51 25.29
N ALA A 260 17.39 30.17 24.95
CA ALA A 260 18.49 31.13 24.90
C ALA A 260 18.30 32.27 23.87
N ASN A 261 17.45 32.07 22.86
CA ASN A 261 17.18 33.05 21.81
C ASN A 261 15.76 33.66 21.87
N GLN A 262 14.98 33.39 22.94
CA GLN A 262 13.61 33.87 23.12
C GLN A 262 12.68 33.45 21.96
N ARG A 263 12.75 32.16 21.57
CA ARG A 263 12.00 31.57 20.45
C ARG A 263 11.08 30.43 20.82
N GLU A 264 10.82 30.22 22.10
CA GLU A 264 9.90 29.20 22.58
C GLU A 264 8.44 29.50 22.15
N ASP A 265 7.61 28.46 22.08
CA ASP A 265 6.19 28.65 21.79
C ASP A 265 5.48 29.30 22.98
N LEU A 266 4.55 30.20 22.70
CA LEU A 266 3.71 30.82 23.72
C LEU A 266 2.56 29.88 24.11
N PRO A 267 2.06 29.95 25.36
CA PRO A 267 0.81 29.29 25.73
C PRO A 267 -0.35 29.80 24.86
N PRO A 268 -1.47 29.05 24.76
CA PRO A 268 -2.65 29.51 24.04
C PRO A 268 -3.07 30.91 24.49
N PRO A 269 -3.48 31.81 23.56
CA PRO A 269 -3.84 33.16 23.92
C PRO A 269 -5.05 33.19 24.86
N PRO A 270 -5.26 34.28 25.63
CA PRO A 270 -6.37 34.40 26.57
C PRO A 270 -7.72 34.05 25.93
N PRO A 271 -8.69 33.47 26.67
CA PRO A 271 -9.93 32.94 26.08
C PRO A 271 -10.68 33.93 25.18
N ALA A 272 -10.74 35.22 25.54
CA ALA A 272 -11.35 36.24 24.70
C ALA A 272 -10.64 36.41 23.33
N THR A 273 -9.30 36.44 23.33
CA THR A 273 -8.49 36.52 22.10
C THR A 273 -8.60 35.24 21.27
N LEU A 274 -8.59 34.08 21.94
CA LEU A 274 -8.78 32.79 21.27
C LEU A 274 -10.13 32.75 20.55
N THR A 275 -11.22 33.08 21.24
CA THR A 275 -12.57 33.19 20.67
C THR A 275 -12.58 34.18 19.49
N ALA A 276 -12.07 35.40 19.69
CA ALA A 276 -12.03 36.42 18.64
C ALA A 276 -11.25 35.98 17.37
N TYR A 277 -10.24 35.12 17.51
CA TYR A 277 -9.47 34.59 16.38
C TYR A 277 -10.14 33.38 15.70
N THR A 278 -10.94 32.60 16.43
CA THR A 278 -11.41 31.28 16.03
C THR A 278 -12.93 31.14 15.83
N THR A 279 -13.73 32.17 16.16
CA THR A 279 -15.21 32.17 15.97
C THR A 279 -15.74 33.40 15.24
N ALA A 280 -14.98 34.49 15.16
CA ALA A 280 -15.43 35.71 14.48
C ALA A 280 -15.29 35.54 12.96
N PRO A 281 -16.32 35.92 12.15
CA PRO A 281 -16.30 35.80 10.70
C PRO A 281 -15.06 36.44 10.06
N ALA A 282 -14.62 35.86 8.94
CA ALA A 282 -13.37 36.24 8.29
C ALA A 282 -13.47 37.54 7.48
N THR A 283 -13.39 38.70 8.15
CA THR A 283 -13.19 40.01 7.52
C THR A 283 -11.75 40.54 7.68
N ALA A 284 -11.19 41.10 6.60
CA ALA A 284 -9.94 41.85 6.64
C ALA A 284 -10.22 43.31 7.09
N GLY A 285 -9.33 43.92 7.88
CA GLY A 285 -9.59 45.26 8.41
C GLY A 285 -8.59 45.75 9.47
N THR A 286 -9.04 46.72 10.27
CA THR A 286 -8.27 47.47 11.29
C THR A 286 -7.57 46.62 12.34
N ASP A 287 -8.03 45.39 12.55
CA ASP A 287 -7.62 44.55 13.68
C ASP A 287 -6.34 43.73 13.40
N GLY A 288 -5.57 44.13 12.38
CA GLY A 288 -4.27 43.53 12.05
C GLY A 288 -4.32 42.20 11.29
N TRP A 289 -5.46 41.86 10.67
CA TRP A 289 -5.58 40.72 9.76
C TRP A 289 -5.33 41.15 8.31
N THR A 290 -4.40 40.48 7.62
CA THR A 290 -4.08 40.72 6.21
C THR A 290 -4.49 39.53 5.33
N THR A 291 -4.77 39.76 4.05
CA THR A 291 -5.11 38.66 3.13
C THR A 291 -3.85 37.95 2.62
N VAL A 292 -3.86 36.63 2.64
CA VAL A 292 -2.85 35.74 2.03
C VAL A 292 -3.55 34.72 1.12
N ARG A 293 -2.85 34.24 0.08
CA ARG A 293 -3.37 33.20 -0.82
C ARG A 293 -2.73 31.85 -0.52
N LEU A 294 -3.54 30.84 -0.25
CA LEU A 294 -3.10 29.48 0.10
C LEU A 294 -3.69 28.43 -0.88
N PRO A 295 -3.01 27.29 -1.12
CA PRO A 295 -1.68 26.90 -0.66
C PRO A 295 -0.58 27.86 -1.13
N GLY A 296 0.47 28.03 -0.32
CA GLY A 296 1.48 29.07 -0.53
C GLY A 296 2.40 29.30 0.68
N LYS A 297 3.41 30.13 0.49
CA LYS A 297 4.35 30.55 1.54
C LYS A 297 3.67 31.43 2.60
N LEU A 298 4.15 31.31 3.84
CA LEU A 298 3.77 32.10 4.99
C LEU A 298 5.01 32.72 5.65
N PRO A 299 4.90 33.88 6.30
CA PRO A 299 6.03 34.50 6.99
C PRO A 299 6.60 33.58 8.08
N GLY A 300 7.92 33.37 8.03
CA GLY A 300 8.66 32.57 9.01
C GLY A 300 9.04 33.31 10.29
N GLU A 301 9.82 32.62 11.13
CA GLU A 301 10.43 33.13 12.37
C GLU A 301 9.41 33.81 13.31
N ARG A 302 8.25 33.17 13.52
CA ARG A 302 7.15 33.72 14.31
C ARG A 302 6.13 32.66 14.77
N ILE A 303 5.20 33.12 15.59
CA ILE A 303 3.88 32.51 15.81
C ILE A 303 2.86 33.33 15.03
N LEU A 304 2.03 32.68 14.22
CA LEU A 304 1.00 33.30 13.41
C LEU A 304 -0.31 32.52 13.44
N TRP A 305 -1.39 33.19 13.09
CA TRP A 305 -2.69 32.59 12.80
C TRP A 305 -3.03 32.78 11.33
N ILE A 306 -3.65 31.76 10.75
CA ILE A 306 -4.45 31.91 9.53
C ILE A 306 -5.90 31.47 9.80
N ARG A 307 -6.88 32.10 9.17
CA ARG A 307 -8.28 31.69 9.23
C ARG A 307 -9.06 31.92 7.94
N ARG A 308 -10.13 31.15 7.77
CA ARG A 308 -11.11 31.27 6.69
C ARG A 308 -12.45 30.67 7.14
N ASP A 309 -13.54 31.26 6.68
CA ASP A 309 -14.87 30.70 6.84
C ASP A 309 -15.10 29.54 5.86
N ILE A 310 -15.64 28.43 6.36
CA ILE A 310 -16.06 27.26 5.58
C ILE A 310 -17.59 27.12 5.67
N THR A 311 -18.20 26.39 4.74
CA THR A 311 -19.66 26.21 4.69
C THR A 311 -20.01 24.74 4.74
N VAL A 312 -20.70 24.33 5.80
CA VAL A 312 -21.25 22.97 5.92
C VAL A 312 -22.70 22.99 5.41
N PRO A 313 -23.02 22.34 4.28
CA PRO A 313 -24.40 22.28 3.79
C PRO A 313 -25.26 21.39 4.69
N GLN A 314 -26.58 21.61 4.68
CA GLN A 314 -27.55 20.79 5.44
C GLN A 314 -27.41 19.28 5.18
N SER A 315 -27.00 18.89 3.97
CA SER A 315 -26.75 17.50 3.59
C SER A 315 -25.51 16.86 4.24
N ALA A 316 -24.63 17.65 4.86
CA ALA A 316 -23.43 17.21 5.56
C ALA A 316 -23.53 17.33 7.10
N ALA A 317 -24.53 18.05 7.62
CA ALA A 317 -24.79 18.13 9.06
C ALA A 317 -25.03 16.74 9.67
N GLY A 318 -24.58 16.55 10.91
CA GLY A 318 -24.67 15.27 11.62
C GLY A 318 -23.76 14.16 11.06
N LYS A 319 -22.84 14.46 10.15
CA LYS A 319 -21.86 13.51 9.58
C LYS A 319 -20.44 13.94 9.94
N PRO A 320 -19.49 13.01 10.12
CA PRO A 320 -18.11 13.38 10.40
C PRO A 320 -17.52 14.20 9.25
N LEU A 321 -16.90 15.34 9.57
CA LEU A 321 -16.18 16.20 8.63
C LEU A 321 -14.67 15.92 8.77
N THR A 322 -13.96 15.87 7.66
CA THR A 322 -12.49 15.80 7.65
C THR A 322 -11.93 17.09 7.08
N ILE A 323 -11.12 17.79 7.88
CA ILE A 323 -10.26 18.88 7.40
C ILE A 323 -8.94 18.25 6.96
N ASP A 324 -8.56 18.46 5.71
CA ASP A 324 -7.44 17.78 5.05
C ASP A 324 -6.43 18.80 4.55
N ILE A 325 -5.20 18.74 5.07
CA ILE A 325 -4.13 19.69 4.81
C ILE A 325 -2.83 18.88 4.64
N ASP A 326 -2.47 18.59 3.38
CA ASP A 326 -1.36 17.67 3.02
C ASP A 326 -0.05 17.98 3.78
N GLU A 327 0.40 19.23 3.77
CA GLU A 327 1.52 19.68 4.58
C GLU A 327 1.28 21.11 5.09
N ILE A 328 1.51 21.29 6.39
CA ILE A 328 1.76 22.57 7.05
C ILE A 328 3.24 22.55 7.39
N VAL A 329 3.99 23.61 7.03
CA VAL A 329 5.41 23.73 7.41
C VAL A 329 5.49 24.41 8.78
N GLY A 330 6.03 23.69 9.75
CA GLY A 330 6.01 24.06 11.17
C GLY A 330 4.98 23.30 12.04
N ILE A 331 4.82 23.79 13.26
CA ILE A 331 4.06 23.17 14.35
C ILE A 331 2.69 23.85 14.44
N ASP A 332 1.59 23.11 14.36
CA ASP A 332 0.25 23.67 14.20
C ASP A 332 -0.70 23.39 15.35
N THR A 333 -1.74 24.19 15.49
CA THR A 333 -2.96 23.81 16.20
C THR A 333 -4.17 24.30 15.43
N VAL A 334 -5.11 23.38 15.17
CA VAL A 334 -6.29 23.63 14.33
C VAL A 334 -7.55 23.71 15.18
N TYR A 335 -8.36 24.71 14.88
CA TYR A 335 -9.61 25.02 15.55
C TYR A 335 -10.75 25.12 14.54
N LEU A 336 -11.93 24.62 14.93
CA LEU A 336 -13.20 24.91 14.26
C LEU A 336 -14.13 25.54 15.32
N ASP A 337 -14.58 26.77 15.09
CA ASP A 337 -15.43 27.53 16.00
C ASP A 337 -14.94 27.51 17.46
N GLY A 338 -13.65 27.81 17.65
CA GLY A 338 -12.99 27.80 18.97
C GLY A 338 -12.70 26.43 19.58
N LYS A 339 -13.29 25.35 19.07
CA LYS A 339 -12.95 23.98 19.49
C LYS A 339 -11.66 23.53 18.82
N LYS A 340 -10.64 23.15 19.61
CA LYS A 340 -9.43 22.50 19.09
C LYS A 340 -9.79 21.13 18.50
N ILE A 341 -9.55 20.96 17.21
CA ILE A 341 -9.80 19.69 16.47
C ILE A 341 -8.54 18.90 16.16
N GLY A 342 -7.35 19.48 16.38
CA GLY A 342 -6.08 18.79 16.18
C GLY A 342 -4.86 19.72 16.25
N GLY A 343 -3.72 19.19 15.82
CA GLY A 343 -2.43 19.88 15.77
C GLY A 343 -1.27 19.02 16.24
N ARG A 344 -0.10 19.64 16.41
CA ARG A 344 1.11 19.04 16.96
C ARG A 344 1.74 19.94 18.02
N THR A 345 2.49 19.32 18.94
CA THR A 345 3.51 19.97 19.76
C THR A 345 4.89 19.76 19.15
N LEU A 346 5.90 20.48 19.66
CA LEU A 346 7.32 20.28 19.32
C LEU A 346 7.77 18.82 19.52
N ASP A 347 7.30 18.14 20.57
CA ASP A 347 7.65 16.74 20.84
C ASP A 347 6.98 15.75 19.87
N THR A 348 5.79 16.07 19.36
CA THR A 348 5.09 15.28 18.32
C THR A 348 5.44 15.69 16.89
N TYR A 349 6.38 16.62 16.71
CA TYR A 349 6.80 17.09 15.39
C TYR A 349 7.92 16.20 14.83
N ASP A 350 7.78 15.75 13.59
CA ASP A 350 8.68 14.77 12.96
C ASP A 350 9.45 15.35 11.77
N GLY A 351 9.68 16.67 11.75
CA GLY A 351 10.32 17.38 10.64
C GLY A 351 9.33 17.82 9.55
N ASP A 352 9.83 18.58 8.57
CA ASP A 352 9.06 19.00 7.38
C ASP A 352 9.44 18.13 6.17
N GLY A 353 8.55 18.05 5.19
CA GLY A 353 8.77 17.40 3.89
C GLY A 353 7.54 16.67 3.38
N ARG A 354 6.88 17.20 2.34
CA ARG A 354 5.81 16.49 1.63
C ARG A 354 6.27 15.09 1.19
N GLY A 355 5.51 14.06 1.57
CA GLY A 355 5.83 12.65 1.28
C GLY A 355 6.84 12.00 2.25
N ARG A 356 7.26 12.70 3.31
CA ARG A 356 8.08 12.19 4.40
C ARG A 356 7.23 11.74 5.60
N LEU A 357 7.88 11.26 6.66
CA LEU A 357 7.26 10.81 7.92
C LEU A 357 6.18 11.77 8.44
N ASN A 358 6.38 13.08 8.23
CA ASN A 358 5.33 14.09 8.30
C ASN A 358 4.21 13.80 7.27
N ALA A 359 3.23 13.02 7.69
CA ALA A 359 2.11 12.59 6.87
C ALA A 359 1.05 13.70 6.67
N ARG A 360 0.24 13.51 5.61
CA ARG A 360 -0.97 14.27 5.27
C ARG A 360 -1.80 14.54 6.53
N ARG A 361 -1.95 15.81 6.92
CA ARG A 361 -2.63 16.17 8.17
C ARG A 361 -4.14 16.10 7.96
N GLN A 362 -4.79 15.09 8.55
CA GLN A 362 -6.23 14.89 8.50
C GLN A 362 -6.84 15.04 9.89
N TYR A 363 -7.66 16.07 10.07
CA TYR A 363 -8.34 16.36 11.34
C TYR A 363 -9.82 15.98 11.23
N ARG A 364 -10.23 14.97 11.98
CA ARG A 364 -11.61 14.47 11.98
C ARG A 364 -12.44 15.20 13.02
N VAL A 365 -13.44 15.92 12.57
CA VAL A 365 -14.49 16.53 13.39
C VAL A 365 -15.61 15.49 13.61
N PRO A 366 -15.96 15.15 14.86
CA PRO A 366 -17.08 14.25 15.17
C PRO A 366 -18.40 14.75 14.60
N SER A 367 -19.31 13.83 14.24
CA SER A 367 -20.63 14.17 13.69
C SER A 367 -21.48 15.09 14.57
N ALA A 368 -21.34 14.99 15.89
CA ALA A 368 -22.04 15.83 16.86
C ALA A 368 -21.61 17.30 16.83
N ASP A 369 -20.39 17.59 16.34
CA ASP A 369 -19.84 18.95 16.22
C ASP A 369 -20.06 19.56 14.82
N VAL A 370 -20.68 18.82 13.89
CA VAL A 370 -20.89 19.25 12.50
C VAL A 370 -22.35 19.64 12.30
N THR A 371 -22.66 20.91 12.55
CA THR A 371 -23.96 21.52 12.22
C THR A 371 -23.95 22.08 10.79
N ALA A 372 -25.08 22.57 10.30
CA ALA A 372 -25.15 23.27 9.01
C ALA A 372 -24.93 24.77 9.21
N GLY A 373 -24.25 25.41 8.26
CA GLY A 373 -24.03 26.86 8.26
C GLY A 373 -22.60 27.26 7.92
N THR A 374 -22.22 28.44 8.38
CA THR A 374 -20.87 29.00 8.25
C THR A 374 -20.07 28.72 9.53
N HIS A 375 -18.85 28.23 9.36
CA HIS A 375 -17.95 27.89 10.46
C HIS A 375 -16.58 28.55 10.25
N THR A 376 -15.93 29.00 11.31
CA THR A 376 -14.59 29.58 11.24
C THR A 376 -13.54 28.48 11.41
N LEU A 377 -12.79 28.18 10.36
CA LEU A 377 -11.61 27.32 10.41
C LEU A 377 -10.36 28.17 10.66
N ALA A 378 -9.69 27.94 11.78
CA ALA A 378 -8.51 28.69 12.19
C ALA A 378 -7.32 27.76 12.50
N ILE A 379 -6.12 28.17 12.12
CA ILE A 379 -4.87 27.41 12.29
C ILE A 379 -3.84 28.36 12.89
N ARG A 380 -3.37 28.05 14.10
CA ARG A 380 -2.17 28.65 14.69
C ARG A 380 -0.95 27.89 14.20
N ILE A 381 0.12 28.57 13.80
CA ILE A 381 1.38 27.97 13.36
C ILE A 381 2.55 28.62 14.12
N TYR A 382 3.35 27.79 14.77
CA TYR A 382 4.61 28.11 15.42
C TYR A 382 5.76 27.67 14.50
N ALA A 383 6.55 28.65 14.04
CA ALA A 383 7.64 28.47 13.08
C ALA A 383 8.94 29.16 13.58
N PRO A 384 9.68 28.55 14.51
CA PRO A 384 10.83 29.18 15.17
C PRO A 384 12.11 29.27 14.34
N LEU A 385 12.29 28.39 13.35
CA LEU A 385 13.59 28.14 12.68
C LEU A 385 13.71 28.67 11.24
N GLY A 386 12.63 29.13 10.62
CA GLY A 386 12.64 29.55 9.22
C GLY A 386 11.24 29.87 8.67
N GLU A 387 11.11 29.86 7.34
CA GLU A 387 9.84 30.04 6.61
C GLU A 387 8.74 29.06 7.07
N SER A 388 7.48 29.47 6.95
CA SER A 388 6.31 28.60 7.07
C SER A 388 5.56 28.55 5.73
N ALA A 389 4.63 27.61 5.56
CA ALA A 389 3.85 27.43 4.35
C ALA A 389 2.66 26.48 4.58
N ILE A 390 1.69 26.53 3.67
CA ILE A 390 0.78 25.41 3.40
C ILE A 390 1.17 24.82 2.04
N ASN A 391 1.72 23.61 2.02
CA ASN A 391 2.23 22.92 0.84
C ASN A 391 1.27 21.80 0.42
N ALA A 392 0.09 22.16 -0.08
CA ALA A 392 -1.02 21.23 -0.14
C ALA A 392 -1.51 20.89 -1.56
N GLY A 393 -1.41 19.60 -1.93
CA GLY A 393 -2.17 19.04 -3.05
C GLY A 393 -3.60 18.63 -2.67
N TYR A 394 -3.81 18.28 -1.39
CA TYR A 394 -5.12 18.13 -0.77
C TYR A 394 -5.28 19.21 0.29
N PHE A 395 -6.21 20.15 0.03
CA PHE A 395 -6.54 21.26 0.91
C PHE A 395 -8.06 21.44 0.93
N THR A 396 -8.75 20.67 1.77
CA THR A 396 -10.22 20.56 1.71
C THR A 396 -10.88 20.45 3.10
N ALA A 397 -12.13 20.89 3.18
CA ALA A 397 -13.05 20.58 4.28
C ALA A 397 -14.18 19.71 3.71
N GLY A 398 -14.11 18.39 3.93
CA GLY A 398 -14.95 17.44 3.19
C GLY A 398 -14.68 17.55 1.69
N SER A 399 -15.70 17.93 0.91
CA SER A 399 -15.59 18.22 -0.53
C SER A 399 -15.30 19.69 -0.86
N GLN A 400 -15.38 20.61 0.10
CA GLN A 400 -15.11 22.03 -0.12
C GLN A 400 -13.60 22.25 -0.30
N SER A 401 -13.19 22.92 -1.38
CA SER A 401 -11.80 23.37 -1.55
C SER A 401 -11.48 24.53 -0.61
N LEU A 402 -10.36 24.42 0.11
CA LEU A 402 -9.84 25.47 0.99
C LEU A 402 -8.92 26.45 0.27
N SER A 403 -8.57 26.21 -1.00
CA SER A 403 -7.69 27.07 -1.79
C SER A 403 -8.26 28.48 -2.03
N GLY A 404 -7.37 29.47 -2.13
CA GLY A 404 -7.72 30.88 -2.34
C GLY A 404 -7.35 31.76 -1.15
N ASN A 405 -8.15 32.81 -0.92
CA ASN A 405 -7.87 33.85 0.06
C ASN A 405 -8.18 33.41 1.50
N TRP A 406 -7.19 33.52 2.36
CA TRP A 406 -7.26 33.36 3.81
C TRP A 406 -6.86 34.67 4.48
N LEU A 407 -7.26 34.86 5.73
CA LEU A 407 -6.73 35.92 6.57
C LEU A 407 -5.52 35.41 7.35
N LEU A 408 -4.52 36.27 7.56
CA LEU A 408 -3.32 36.02 8.35
C LEU A 408 -3.15 37.11 9.42
N LYS A 409 -2.71 36.74 10.61
CA LYS A 409 -2.27 37.67 11.66
C LYS A 409 -1.03 37.11 12.37
N THR A 410 -0.04 37.95 12.65
CA THR A 410 1.09 37.55 13.51
C THR A 410 0.64 37.65 14.97
N GLU A 411 0.85 36.58 15.75
CA GLU A 411 0.66 36.59 17.21
C GLU A 411 1.91 37.16 17.89
N HIS A 412 3.08 36.67 17.49
CA HIS A 412 4.36 37.06 18.06
C HIS A 412 5.47 36.86 17.03
N ALA A 413 6.27 37.89 16.74
CA ALA A 413 7.45 37.79 15.88
C ALA A 413 8.71 37.66 16.74
N PHE A 414 9.58 36.69 16.44
CA PHE A 414 10.75 36.43 17.27
C PHE A 414 11.87 37.48 17.06
N PRO A 415 12.71 37.75 18.08
CA PRO A 415 13.86 38.64 17.95
C PRO A 415 14.82 38.19 16.84
N ALA A 416 15.41 39.14 16.11
CA ALA A 416 16.35 38.83 15.05
C ALA A 416 17.62 38.14 15.60
N LEU A 417 17.98 36.98 15.04
CA LEU A 417 19.16 36.23 15.48
C LEU A 417 20.46 36.95 15.14
N THR A 418 21.36 37.02 16.13
CA THR A 418 22.77 37.42 15.96
C THR A 418 23.52 36.43 15.07
N ALA A 419 24.67 36.83 14.52
CA ALA A 419 25.51 35.92 13.71
C ALA A 419 25.91 34.65 14.49
N ALA A 420 26.26 34.79 15.77
CA ALA A 420 26.59 33.66 16.64
C ALA A 420 25.40 32.71 16.85
N ALA A 421 24.20 33.25 17.10
CA ALA A 421 22.98 32.45 17.25
C ALA A 421 22.57 31.73 15.96
N ARG A 422 22.78 32.35 14.79
CA ARG A 422 22.58 31.70 13.49
C ARG A 422 23.58 30.57 13.25
N ALA A 423 24.83 30.74 13.65
CA ALA A 423 25.87 29.72 13.51
C ALA A 423 25.63 28.47 14.40
N THR A 424 24.94 28.62 15.53
CA THR A 424 24.58 27.51 16.45
C THR A 424 23.16 26.98 16.27
N ASN A 425 22.41 27.47 15.28
CA ASN A 425 21.05 27.01 15.00
C ASN A 425 21.08 25.53 14.55
N PRO A 426 20.39 24.60 15.26
CA PRO A 426 20.37 23.18 14.90
C PRO A 426 19.62 22.89 13.58
N GLY A 427 18.88 23.86 13.04
CA GLY A 427 18.12 23.74 11.80
C GLY A 427 16.87 22.85 11.92
N SER A 428 16.09 22.77 10.85
CA SER A 428 14.89 21.91 10.81
C SER A 428 15.27 20.43 10.78
N LEU A 429 14.58 19.63 11.60
CA LEU A 429 14.66 18.17 11.57
C LEU A 429 14.28 17.65 10.18
N LYS A 430 15.13 16.81 9.59
CA LYS A 430 14.91 16.21 8.26
C LYS A 430 14.16 14.90 8.40
N ALA A 431 12.89 14.90 8.03
CA ALA A 431 12.04 13.71 8.11
C ALA A 431 12.51 12.60 7.13
N PRO A 432 12.58 11.31 7.55
CA PRO A 432 12.79 10.19 6.64
C PRO A 432 11.56 9.99 5.74
N LEU A 433 11.59 9.05 4.80
CA LEU A 433 10.37 8.71 4.03
C LEU A 433 9.21 8.34 4.97
N ARG A 434 7.96 8.47 4.49
CA ARG A 434 6.80 7.88 5.19
C ARG A 434 7.12 6.42 5.54
N PRO A 435 6.76 5.91 6.73
CA PRO A 435 7.16 4.56 7.14
C PRO A 435 6.85 3.51 6.09
N TRP A 436 5.63 3.52 5.54
CA TRP A 436 5.17 2.60 4.48
C TRP A 436 5.78 2.84 3.08
N ASN A 437 6.55 3.92 2.89
CA ASN A 437 7.33 4.19 1.68
C ASN A 437 8.84 3.87 1.88
N VAL A 438 9.29 3.54 3.09
CA VAL A 438 10.66 3.08 3.34
C VAL A 438 10.81 1.65 2.80
N PRO A 439 11.87 1.33 2.03
CA PRO A 439 12.14 -0.04 1.57
C PRO A 439 12.19 -1.05 2.73
N ALA A 440 11.82 -2.31 2.48
CA ALA A 440 11.66 -3.40 3.45
C ALA A 440 10.66 -3.17 4.61
N SER A 441 10.17 -1.96 4.86
CA SER A 441 9.42 -1.64 6.07
C SER A 441 8.08 -2.37 6.23
N LEU A 442 7.39 -2.64 5.11
CA LEU A 442 6.10 -3.35 5.09
C LEU A 442 6.29 -4.85 4.94
N TYR A 443 7.36 -5.27 4.25
CA TYR A 443 7.82 -6.65 4.31
C TYR A 443 8.02 -7.06 5.78
N ASN A 444 8.85 -6.31 6.50
CA ASN A 444 9.19 -6.54 7.90
C ASN A 444 7.97 -6.56 8.84
N GLY A 445 7.01 -5.65 8.63
CA GLY A 445 5.88 -5.47 9.53
C GLY A 445 4.61 -6.22 9.16
N MET A 446 4.48 -6.70 7.92
CA MET A 446 3.21 -7.24 7.39
C MET A 446 3.33 -8.48 6.49
N ILE A 447 4.55 -8.94 6.14
CA ILE A 447 4.79 -10.13 5.29
C ILE A 447 5.69 -11.15 5.99
N ASP A 448 6.85 -10.75 6.50
CA ASP A 448 7.76 -11.63 7.26
C ASP A 448 7.06 -12.34 8.44
N PRO A 449 6.19 -11.69 9.24
CA PRO A 449 5.48 -12.37 10.33
C PRO A 449 4.43 -13.40 9.85
N LEU A 450 4.09 -13.40 8.57
CA LEU A 450 3.24 -14.42 7.94
C LEU A 450 4.06 -15.60 7.40
N VAL A 451 5.39 -15.57 7.46
CA VAL A 451 6.22 -16.74 7.20
C VAL A 451 6.32 -17.55 8.49
N PRO A 452 6.04 -18.88 8.49
CA PRO A 452 5.79 -19.73 7.34
C PRO A 452 4.32 -20.17 7.22
N TYR A 453 3.33 -19.30 7.07
CA TYR A 453 1.93 -19.75 6.86
C TYR A 453 1.82 -20.53 5.53
N ALA A 454 1.22 -21.72 5.53
CA ALA A 454 1.05 -22.46 4.28
C ALA A 454 0.05 -21.76 3.34
N LEU A 455 0.44 -21.58 2.07
CA LEU A 455 -0.31 -20.88 1.04
C LEU A 455 -0.33 -21.71 -0.25
N ARG A 456 -1.36 -21.54 -1.07
CA ARG A 456 -1.33 -21.97 -2.49
C ARG A 456 -0.54 -20.98 -3.36
N GLY A 457 -0.63 -19.69 -3.06
CA GLY A 457 0.04 -18.65 -3.82
C GLY A 457 -0.30 -17.22 -3.36
N PHE A 458 0.11 -16.27 -4.20
CA PHE A 458 0.01 -14.83 -3.97
C PHE A 458 -0.84 -14.16 -5.07
N ILE A 459 -1.69 -13.20 -4.67
CA ILE A 459 -2.30 -12.24 -5.60
C ILE A 459 -1.88 -10.80 -5.28
N TRP A 460 -1.58 -10.03 -6.32
CA TRP A 460 -0.91 -8.73 -6.20
C TRP A 460 -1.58 -7.64 -7.04
N TYR A 461 -1.70 -6.43 -6.49
CA TYR A 461 -2.14 -5.25 -7.25
C TYR A 461 -1.37 -4.01 -6.80
N GLN A 462 -0.31 -3.70 -7.56
CA GLN A 462 0.54 -2.54 -7.35
C GLN A 462 1.27 -2.16 -8.66
N GLY A 463 1.79 -0.93 -8.70
CA GLY A 463 2.62 -0.36 -9.76
C GLY A 463 2.40 1.14 -9.95
N GLU A 464 1.27 1.67 -9.47
CA GLU A 464 0.84 3.05 -9.71
C GLU A 464 1.75 4.07 -9.01
N ASN A 465 2.30 3.73 -7.83
CA ASN A 465 3.26 4.58 -7.12
C ASN A 465 4.65 4.58 -7.78
N ASP A 466 4.96 3.56 -8.60
CA ASP A 466 6.24 3.41 -9.29
C ASP A 466 6.18 3.87 -10.75
N ALA A 467 5.01 4.32 -11.24
CA ALA A 467 4.78 4.72 -12.63
C ALA A 467 5.60 5.92 -13.13
N GLY A 468 6.35 6.59 -12.25
CA GLY A 468 7.37 7.57 -12.62
C GLY A 468 8.71 6.94 -13.05
N ASN A 469 8.96 5.65 -12.82
CA ASN A 469 10.20 4.97 -13.18
C ASN A 469 9.98 3.49 -13.57
N PRO A 470 9.45 3.22 -14.78
CA PRO A 470 9.14 1.87 -15.22
C PRO A 470 10.37 0.96 -15.39
N THR A 471 11.53 1.52 -15.73
CA THR A 471 12.80 0.77 -15.82
C THR A 471 13.18 0.18 -14.47
N ARG A 472 13.14 0.99 -13.40
CA ARG A 472 13.38 0.51 -12.04
C ARG A 472 12.37 -0.57 -11.63
N TYR A 473 11.10 -0.41 -12.02
CA TYR A 473 10.06 -1.41 -11.75
C TYR A 473 10.30 -2.76 -12.46
N ALA A 474 10.92 -2.74 -13.65
CA ALA A 474 11.31 -3.96 -14.38
C ALA A 474 12.37 -4.78 -13.63
N GLU A 475 13.17 -4.16 -12.76
CA GLU A 475 14.13 -4.84 -11.90
C GLU A 475 13.49 -5.25 -10.55
N SER A 476 12.80 -4.31 -9.89
CA SER A 476 12.36 -4.49 -8.50
C SER A 476 11.12 -5.38 -8.33
N PHE A 477 10.23 -5.47 -9.32
CA PHE A 477 9.04 -6.33 -9.23
C PHE A 477 9.34 -7.83 -9.38
N PRO A 478 10.12 -8.30 -10.38
CA PRO A 478 10.62 -9.68 -10.40
C PRO A 478 11.42 -10.06 -9.14
N GLN A 479 12.18 -9.09 -8.60
CA GLN A 479 12.94 -9.30 -7.36
C GLN A 479 12.04 -9.54 -6.14
N LEU A 480 10.94 -8.80 -5.98
CA LEU A 480 9.95 -9.06 -4.93
C LEU A 480 9.40 -10.49 -5.01
N ILE A 481 9.01 -10.93 -6.21
CA ILE A 481 8.43 -12.26 -6.43
C ILE A 481 9.43 -13.35 -6.01
N ASN A 482 10.69 -13.20 -6.41
CA ASN A 482 11.74 -14.17 -6.08
C ASN A 482 12.13 -14.14 -4.60
N ASP A 483 12.18 -12.97 -3.96
CA ASP A 483 12.39 -12.83 -2.52
C ASP A 483 11.29 -13.56 -1.74
N TRP A 484 10.01 -13.26 -1.99
CA TRP A 484 8.90 -13.92 -1.28
C TRP A 484 8.91 -15.43 -1.51
N ARG A 485 9.15 -15.89 -2.74
CA ARG A 485 9.28 -17.33 -3.01
C ARG A 485 10.44 -17.98 -2.25
N ALA A 486 11.58 -17.30 -2.11
CA ALA A 486 12.69 -17.79 -1.30
C ALA A 486 12.29 -17.94 0.17
N ARG A 487 11.59 -16.97 0.77
CA ARG A 487 11.14 -17.07 2.19
C ARG A 487 10.26 -18.28 2.47
N TRP A 488 9.32 -18.59 1.56
CA TRP A 488 8.47 -19.77 1.68
C TRP A 488 9.21 -21.09 1.34
N ASN A 489 10.15 -21.07 0.38
CA ASN A 489 11.06 -22.18 0.10
C ASN A 489 11.93 -22.54 1.31
N ASP A 490 12.56 -21.53 1.94
CA ASP A 490 13.47 -21.70 3.08
C ASP A 490 12.72 -22.21 4.33
N SER A 491 11.39 -22.03 4.38
CA SER A 491 10.52 -22.64 5.38
C SER A 491 10.09 -24.08 5.08
N GLY A 492 10.51 -24.67 3.96
CA GLY A 492 10.16 -26.03 3.54
C GLY A 492 8.73 -26.20 3.01
N LEU A 493 8.02 -25.10 2.69
CA LEU A 493 6.64 -25.14 2.18
C LEU A 493 6.53 -25.08 0.65
N ALA A 494 7.63 -24.75 -0.01
CA ALA A 494 7.76 -24.68 -1.45
C ALA A 494 9.14 -25.21 -1.85
N SER A 495 9.38 -25.35 -3.15
CA SER A 495 10.72 -25.60 -3.67
C SER A 495 11.03 -24.67 -4.84
N THR A 496 12.31 -24.50 -5.18
CA THR A 496 12.72 -23.80 -6.40
C THR A 496 12.20 -24.48 -7.68
N ALA A 497 11.98 -25.80 -7.65
CA ALA A 497 11.38 -26.57 -8.74
C ALA A 497 9.85 -26.38 -8.83
N THR A 498 9.17 -26.19 -7.70
CA THR A 498 7.72 -25.96 -7.61
C THR A 498 7.43 -24.71 -6.77
N PRO A 499 7.73 -23.51 -7.30
CA PRO A 499 7.52 -22.26 -6.56
C PRO A 499 6.04 -21.93 -6.44
N LEU A 500 5.66 -21.24 -5.36
CA LEU A 500 4.29 -20.75 -5.17
C LEU A 500 3.85 -19.85 -6.33
N SER A 501 2.60 -20.00 -6.75
CA SER A 501 2.02 -19.21 -7.84
C SER A 501 1.93 -17.73 -7.46
N PHE A 502 2.22 -16.84 -8.41
CA PHE A 502 2.21 -15.39 -8.16
C PHE A 502 1.47 -14.68 -9.30
N TYR A 503 0.28 -14.15 -9.01
CA TYR A 503 -0.59 -13.51 -10.01
C TYR A 503 -0.81 -12.03 -9.71
N TRP A 504 -0.78 -11.19 -10.74
CA TRP A 504 -1.00 -9.75 -10.56
C TRP A 504 -2.03 -9.15 -11.51
N CYS A 505 -2.61 -8.04 -11.06
CA CYS A 505 -3.36 -7.13 -11.91
C CYS A 505 -2.40 -6.23 -12.69
N GLN A 506 -2.50 -6.23 -14.01
CA GLN A 506 -1.90 -5.18 -14.84
C GLN A 506 -2.50 -3.83 -14.46
N LEU A 507 -1.73 -2.73 -14.56
CA LEU A 507 -2.31 -1.40 -14.34
C LEU A 507 -3.43 -1.10 -15.35
N PRO A 508 -4.59 -0.59 -14.89
CA PRO A 508 -5.75 -0.31 -15.74
C PRO A 508 -5.53 0.98 -16.54
N ASN A 509 -6.51 1.40 -17.34
CA ASN A 509 -6.52 2.74 -17.93
C ASN A 509 -6.60 3.84 -16.86
N TYR A 510 -5.83 4.92 -17.04
CA TYR A 510 -5.80 6.10 -16.17
C TYR A 510 -5.27 7.34 -16.94
N GLN A 511 -5.60 8.55 -16.50
CA GLN A 511 -5.30 9.84 -17.15
C GLN A 511 -6.12 10.12 -18.43
N ASN A 512 -5.96 11.31 -19.00
CA ASN A 512 -6.64 11.73 -20.23
C ASN A 512 -6.28 10.82 -21.43
N LYS A 513 -7.17 10.78 -22.43
CA LYS A 513 -6.87 10.12 -23.71
C LYS A 513 -5.65 10.80 -24.38
N PRO A 514 -4.75 10.03 -25.02
CA PRO A 514 -3.58 10.57 -25.72
C PRO A 514 -3.99 11.25 -27.03
N GLU A 515 -3.64 12.52 -27.22
CA GLU A 515 -3.87 13.23 -28.48
C GLU A 515 -2.68 13.11 -29.45
N ASN A 516 -1.48 12.84 -28.92
CA ASN A 516 -0.23 12.75 -29.69
C ASN A 516 0.32 11.31 -29.69
N PRO A 517 0.50 10.65 -30.85
CA PRO A 517 1.02 9.29 -30.93
C PRO A 517 2.49 9.16 -30.47
N ASN A 518 3.22 10.27 -30.35
CA ASN A 518 4.60 10.33 -29.87
C ASN A 518 4.72 10.69 -28.37
N ALA A 519 3.61 10.74 -27.63
CA ALA A 519 3.67 10.86 -26.17
C ALA A 519 4.31 9.60 -25.56
N SER A 520 5.20 9.76 -24.57
CA SER A 520 5.86 8.66 -23.86
C SER A 520 5.35 8.59 -22.41
N PRO A 521 4.43 7.67 -22.07
CA PRO A 521 3.85 7.59 -20.74
C PRO A 521 4.51 6.48 -19.91
N GLY A 522 5.07 6.85 -18.75
CA GLY A 522 5.62 5.89 -17.79
C GLY A 522 4.63 4.80 -17.36
N TRP A 523 3.32 5.09 -17.43
CA TRP A 523 2.24 4.14 -17.18
C TRP A 523 2.21 2.94 -18.16
N ALA A 524 2.47 3.17 -19.45
CA ALA A 524 2.59 2.08 -20.42
C ALA A 524 3.87 1.26 -20.16
N GLY A 525 4.96 1.93 -19.76
CA GLY A 525 6.18 1.29 -19.29
C GLY A 525 5.95 0.36 -18.10
N ILE A 526 5.10 0.72 -17.12
CA ILE A 526 4.76 -0.21 -16.02
C ILE A 526 4.01 -1.43 -16.53
N ARG A 527 3.04 -1.27 -17.44
CA ARG A 527 2.34 -2.43 -18.03
C ARG A 527 3.31 -3.34 -18.78
N GLU A 528 4.33 -2.78 -19.42
CA GLU A 528 5.41 -3.56 -20.01
C GLU A 528 6.24 -4.27 -18.94
N SER A 529 6.74 -3.59 -17.92
CA SER A 529 7.52 -4.20 -16.83
C SER A 529 6.75 -5.34 -16.15
N GLN A 530 5.45 -5.13 -15.89
CA GLN A 530 4.52 -6.18 -15.43
C GLN A 530 4.47 -7.34 -16.44
N THR A 531 4.27 -7.07 -17.74
CA THR A 531 4.17 -8.14 -18.76
C THR A 531 5.49 -8.90 -18.95
N ARG A 532 6.64 -8.22 -18.91
CA ARG A 532 7.98 -8.84 -18.96
C ARG A 532 8.25 -9.73 -17.74
N THR A 533 7.60 -9.47 -16.60
CA THR A 533 7.69 -10.30 -15.38
C THR A 533 7.07 -11.70 -15.57
N LEU A 534 6.25 -11.91 -16.60
CA LEU A 534 5.76 -13.25 -17.00
C LEU A 534 6.86 -14.22 -17.44
N SER A 535 8.09 -13.76 -17.60
CA SER A 535 9.28 -14.61 -17.80
C SER A 535 9.61 -15.48 -16.57
N LEU A 536 9.13 -15.12 -15.37
CA LEU A 536 9.26 -15.95 -14.18
C LEU A 536 8.28 -17.14 -14.21
N PRO A 537 8.68 -18.35 -13.79
CA PRO A 537 7.81 -19.52 -13.80
C PRO A 537 6.62 -19.37 -12.84
N ARG A 538 5.52 -20.06 -13.13
CA ARG A 538 4.27 -20.08 -12.33
C ARG A 538 3.75 -18.67 -12.01
N THR A 539 3.80 -17.77 -12.99
CA THR A 539 3.26 -16.40 -12.91
C THR A 539 2.08 -16.22 -13.86
N GLY A 540 1.39 -15.08 -13.74
CA GLY A 540 0.19 -14.79 -14.52
C GLY A 540 -0.31 -13.36 -14.31
N GLN A 541 -0.85 -12.77 -15.37
CA GLN A 541 -1.25 -11.37 -15.40
C GLN A 541 -2.73 -11.24 -15.79
N ALA A 542 -3.55 -10.74 -14.87
CA ALA A 542 -4.87 -10.22 -15.21
C ALA A 542 -4.69 -8.90 -15.97
N VAL A 543 -4.78 -8.94 -17.30
CA VAL A 543 -4.81 -7.74 -18.16
C VAL A 543 -6.05 -6.91 -17.81
N LEU A 544 -5.89 -5.61 -17.52
CA LEU A 544 -6.97 -4.71 -17.05
C LEU A 544 -7.13 -3.44 -17.93
N ILE A 545 -6.62 -3.48 -19.17
CA ILE A 545 -6.63 -2.34 -20.11
C ILE A 545 -8.05 -1.79 -20.40
N ASP A 546 -9.08 -2.60 -20.20
CA ASP A 546 -10.48 -2.36 -20.53
C ASP A 546 -11.36 -1.93 -19.33
N VAL A 547 -10.85 -1.96 -18.10
CA VAL A 547 -11.65 -1.68 -16.88
C VAL A 547 -11.27 -0.37 -16.17
N GLY A 548 -10.42 0.46 -16.76
CA GLY A 548 -9.96 1.72 -16.18
C GLY A 548 -10.63 2.97 -16.76
N GLU A 549 -10.68 4.04 -15.96
CA GLU A 549 -11.31 5.31 -16.32
C GLU A 549 -10.28 6.46 -16.23
N GLY A 550 -10.39 7.46 -17.12
CA GLY A 550 -9.35 8.49 -17.21
C GLY A 550 -9.24 9.39 -15.98
N GLY A 551 -10.36 9.63 -15.30
CA GLY A 551 -10.44 10.48 -14.11
C GLY A 551 -10.20 9.80 -12.77
N ASP A 552 -10.01 8.48 -12.72
CA ASP A 552 -9.81 7.74 -11.47
C ASP A 552 -8.71 6.68 -11.59
N VAL A 553 -7.72 6.75 -10.70
CA VAL A 553 -6.63 5.76 -10.58
C VAL A 553 -7.10 4.50 -9.84
N HIS A 554 -8.32 4.52 -9.27
CA HIS A 554 -8.93 3.45 -8.49
C HIS A 554 -10.23 2.93 -9.12
N PRO A 555 -10.19 2.26 -10.30
CA PRO A 555 -11.40 1.90 -11.05
C PRO A 555 -12.47 1.20 -10.22
N LYS A 556 -13.73 1.58 -10.44
CA LYS A 556 -14.80 1.28 -9.48
C LYS A 556 -15.10 -0.21 -9.36
N SER A 557 -15.28 -0.92 -10.47
CA SER A 557 -15.44 -2.37 -10.40
C SER A 557 -14.08 -3.02 -10.12
N LYS A 558 -14.10 -4.01 -9.22
CA LYS A 558 -12.99 -4.95 -8.98
C LYS A 558 -13.33 -6.39 -9.35
N ARG A 559 -14.53 -6.61 -9.89
CA ARG A 559 -15.06 -7.93 -10.25
C ARG A 559 -14.22 -8.61 -11.31
N GLU A 560 -13.90 -7.88 -12.39
CA GLU A 560 -13.12 -8.36 -13.52
C GLU A 560 -11.68 -8.68 -13.10
N ALA A 561 -11.10 -7.89 -12.20
CA ALA A 561 -9.76 -8.13 -11.65
C ALA A 561 -9.72 -9.43 -10.83
N GLY A 562 -10.65 -9.61 -9.88
CA GLY A 562 -10.73 -10.84 -9.09
C GLY A 562 -11.05 -12.07 -9.95
N ALA A 563 -11.96 -11.95 -10.91
CA ALA A 563 -12.34 -13.05 -11.81
C ALA A 563 -11.20 -13.48 -12.75
N ARG A 564 -10.43 -12.53 -13.31
CA ARG A 564 -9.27 -12.84 -14.17
C ARG A 564 -8.13 -13.50 -13.38
N LEU A 565 -7.90 -13.06 -12.14
CA LEU A 565 -6.98 -13.75 -11.22
C LEU A 565 -7.46 -15.17 -10.88
N ALA A 566 -8.77 -15.37 -10.68
CA ALA A 566 -9.34 -16.68 -10.38
C ALA A 566 -9.21 -17.63 -11.57
N ALA A 567 -9.44 -17.15 -12.80
CA ALA A 567 -9.25 -17.94 -14.01
C ALA A 567 -7.79 -18.43 -14.15
N LEU A 568 -6.80 -17.60 -13.80
CA LEU A 568 -5.38 -17.99 -13.77
C LEU A 568 -5.14 -19.11 -12.74
N ALA A 569 -5.71 -19.03 -11.54
CA ALA A 569 -5.56 -20.08 -10.52
C ALA A 569 -6.28 -21.38 -10.92
N LEU A 570 -7.48 -21.30 -11.50
CA LEU A 570 -8.21 -22.49 -11.99
C LEU A 570 -7.39 -23.27 -13.04
N ALA A 571 -6.84 -22.55 -14.03
CA ALA A 571 -6.05 -23.14 -15.10
C ALA A 571 -4.73 -23.76 -14.61
N ASN A 572 -4.03 -23.11 -13.68
CA ASN A 572 -2.64 -23.42 -13.34
C ASN A 572 -2.41 -24.15 -12.00
N ASP A 573 -3.34 -24.02 -11.05
CA ASP A 573 -3.22 -24.56 -9.67
C ASP A 573 -4.24 -25.65 -9.34
N TYR A 574 -5.39 -25.64 -10.03
CA TYR A 574 -6.53 -26.51 -9.72
C TYR A 574 -6.91 -27.49 -10.85
N GLY A 575 -6.03 -27.63 -11.86
CA GLY A 575 -6.17 -28.65 -12.92
C GLY A 575 -7.33 -28.42 -13.88
N LYS A 576 -7.97 -27.24 -13.88
CA LYS A 576 -9.06 -26.89 -14.81
C LYS A 576 -8.45 -26.38 -16.14
N THR A 577 -7.68 -27.22 -16.83
CA THR A 577 -6.85 -26.84 -17.98
C THR A 577 -7.61 -26.23 -19.16
N ASP A 578 -8.90 -26.51 -19.28
CA ASP A 578 -9.78 -25.93 -20.32
C ASP A 578 -10.21 -24.48 -20.00
N THR A 579 -9.84 -23.95 -18.82
CA THR A 579 -10.15 -22.57 -18.41
C THR A 579 -9.33 -21.57 -19.22
N ILE A 580 -10.00 -20.81 -20.09
CA ILE A 580 -9.37 -19.67 -20.77
C ILE A 580 -9.15 -18.57 -19.73
N ALA A 581 -7.88 -18.29 -19.43
CA ALA A 581 -7.47 -17.37 -18.36
C ALA A 581 -6.78 -16.09 -18.85
N THR A 582 -6.46 -15.99 -20.14
CA THR A 582 -5.73 -14.84 -20.73
C THR A 582 -6.29 -14.47 -22.10
N GLY A 583 -6.04 -13.23 -22.52
CA GLY A 583 -6.33 -12.74 -23.86
C GLY A 583 -5.16 -12.94 -24.83
N PRO A 584 -5.29 -12.43 -26.06
CA PRO A 584 -4.21 -12.45 -27.06
C PRO A 584 -2.95 -11.76 -26.52
N ALA A 585 -1.81 -12.41 -26.64
CA ALA A 585 -0.51 -11.86 -26.27
C ALA A 585 0.39 -11.78 -27.50
N TYR A 586 1.21 -10.74 -27.64
CA TYR A 586 2.11 -10.59 -28.78
C TYR A 586 3.07 -11.80 -28.91
N ASP A 587 3.18 -12.34 -30.13
CA ASP A 587 4.14 -13.38 -30.48
C ASP A 587 5.32 -12.80 -31.27
N ARG A 588 5.02 -12.28 -32.47
CA ARG A 588 5.99 -11.78 -33.45
C ARG A 588 5.29 -10.87 -34.47
N MET A 589 6.08 -10.22 -35.32
CA MET A 589 5.60 -9.45 -36.46
C MET A 589 6.30 -9.83 -37.77
N SER A 590 5.65 -9.58 -38.90
CA SER A 590 6.24 -9.58 -40.25
C SER A 590 5.91 -8.27 -40.98
N ILE A 591 6.87 -7.75 -41.75
CA ILE A 591 6.64 -6.57 -42.61
C ILE A 591 6.14 -7.07 -43.98
N GLU A 592 5.01 -6.52 -44.43
CA GLU A 592 4.32 -6.89 -45.67
C GLU A 592 4.11 -5.62 -46.51
N GLY A 593 5.12 -5.25 -47.29
CA GLY A 593 5.12 -4.01 -48.06
C GLY A 593 5.08 -2.77 -47.16
N SER A 594 3.97 -2.03 -47.21
CA SER A 594 3.70 -0.86 -46.38
C SER A 594 2.90 -1.16 -45.09
N ALA A 595 2.68 -2.45 -44.79
CA ALA A 595 1.98 -2.90 -43.59
C ALA A 595 2.87 -3.77 -42.68
N ILE A 596 2.45 -3.95 -41.43
CA ILE A 596 3.01 -4.92 -40.49
C ILE A 596 1.89 -5.87 -40.07
N ARG A 597 2.12 -7.18 -40.21
CA ARG A 597 1.26 -8.22 -39.65
C ARG A 597 1.75 -8.62 -38.27
N ILE A 598 0.82 -8.73 -37.32
CA ILE A 598 1.06 -9.12 -35.94
C ILE A 598 0.44 -10.49 -35.68
N HIS A 599 1.25 -11.41 -35.16
CA HIS A 599 0.84 -12.71 -34.68
C HIS A 599 0.67 -12.70 -33.16
N PHE A 600 -0.26 -13.52 -32.66
CA PHE A 600 -0.60 -13.59 -31.24
C PHE A 600 -0.50 -15.02 -30.72
N LYS A 601 -0.01 -15.16 -29.48
CA LYS A 601 -0.17 -16.35 -28.63
C LYS A 601 -1.56 -16.32 -27.99
N ASN A 602 -2.00 -17.47 -27.50
CA ASN A 602 -3.29 -17.67 -26.82
C ASN A 602 -4.49 -17.44 -27.76
N THR A 603 -4.38 -17.85 -29.02
CA THR A 603 -5.44 -17.68 -30.05
C THR A 603 -5.68 -18.94 -30.91
N ASN A 604 -5.25 -20.10 -30.43
CA ASN A 604 -5.10 -21.31 -31.24
C ASN A 604 -6.40 -22.14 -31.38
N THR A 605 -7.53 -21.68 -30.82
CA THR A 605 -8.83 -22.37 -30.82
C THR A 605 -9.95 -21.40 -31.16
N ALA A 606 -11.12 -21.90 -31.60
CA ALA A 606 -12.27 -21.04 -31.90
C ALA A 606 -12.69 -20.16 -30.70
N ALA A 607 -12.65 -20.69 -29.48
CA ALA A 607 -12.94 -19.95 -28.25
C ALA A 607 -11.85 -18.92 -27.87
N THR A 608 -10.68 -18.98 -28.50
CA THR A 608 -9.57 -18.03 -28.30
C THR A 608 -9.25 -17.17 -29.54
N ALA A 609 -9.97 -17.33 -30.65
CA ALA A 609 -9.79 -16.57 -31.88
C ALA A 609 -9.91 -15.05 -31.66
N LEU A 610 -9.23 -14.25 -32.49
CA LEU A 610 -9.23 -12.80 -32.39
C LEU A 610 -10.61 -12.22 -32.71
N VAL A 611 -11.05 -11.26 -31.87
CA VAL A 611 -12.33 -10.56 -32.02
C VAL A 611 -12.14 -9.06 -31.80
N ALA A 612 -12.65 -8.25 -32.73
CA ALA A 612 -12.83 -6.82 -32.54
C ALA A 612 -14.15 -6.59 -31.79
N LYS A 613 -14.10 -6.11 -30.53
CA LYS A 613 -15.33 -5.69 -29.83
C LYS A 613 -15.84 -4.35 -30.41
N PRO A 614 -17.15 -4.10 -30.43
CA PRO A 614 -17.69 -2.80 -30.78
C PRO A 614 -17.13 -1.69 -29.87
N VAL A 615 -16.69 -0.59 -30.48
CA VAL A 615 -16.29 0.63 -29.77
C VAL A 615 -17.52 1.54 -29.69
N PRO A 616 -18.05 1.84 -28.48
CA PRO A 616 -19.18 2.76 -28.38
C PRO A 616 -18.76 4.18 -28.78
N SER A 617 -19.73 5.02 -29.15
CA SER A 617 -19.50 6.45 -29.42
C SER A 617 -19.11 7.24 -28.16
N GLU A 618 -19.56 6.78 -27.00
CA GLU A 618 -19.36 7.42 -25.71
C GLU A 618 -18.98 6.42 -24.61
N HIS A 619 -18.32 6.90 -23.57
CA HIS A 619 -17.94 6.14 -22.39
C HIS A 619 -18.45 6.83 -21.12
N LEU A 620 -19.21 6.11 -20.32
CA LEU A 620 -19.67 6.57 -18.99
C LEU A 620 -18.58 6.30 -17.95
N TRP A 621 -18.03 7.35 -17.35
CA TRP A 621 -17.13 7.24 -16.22
C TRP A 621 -17.97 6.96 -14.95
N GLN A 622 -17.96 5.72 -14.46
CA GLN A 622 -18.77 5.28 -13.33
C GLN A 622 -18.10 5.52 -11.96
N SER A 623 -16.80 5.74 -11.96
CA SER A 623 -15.95 5.87 -10.77
C SER A 623 -15.85 7.32 -10.26
N VAL A 624 -15.92 8.30 -11.15
CA VAL A 624 -15.80 9.72 -10.81
C VAL A 624 -17.07 10.29 -10.15
N PRO A 625 -16.95 11.33 -9.31
CA PRO A 625 -18.09 12.09 -8.82
C PRO A 625 -19.00 12.57 -9.96
N ASN A 626 -20.31 12.51 -9.74
CA ASN A 626 -21.38 12.89 -10.67
C ASN A 626 -21.55 12.06 -11.96
N ARG A 627 -20.71 11.03 -12.20
CA ARG A 627 -20.76 10.12 -13.37
C ARG A 627 -20.83 10.83 -14.73
N VAL A 628 -19.67 11.06 -15.35
CA VAL A 628 -19.60 11.85 -16.58
C VAL A 628 -19.52 10.96 -17.82
N THR A 629 -20.45 11.14 -18.77
CA THR A 629 -20.33 10.60 -20.13
C THR A 629 -19.34 11.45 -20.93
N LYS A 630 -18.42 10.79 -21.64
CA LYS A 630 -17.44 11.43 -22.53
C LYS A 630 -17.47 10.79 -23.91
N PRO A 631 -17.30 11.54 -25.01
CA PRO A 631 -17.10 10.94 -26.33
C PRO A 631 -15.84 10.08 -26.32
N ILE A 632 -15.87 8.92 -26.99
CA ILE A 632 -14.69 8.10 -27.18
C ILE A 632 -13.87 8.69 -28.33
N MET A 633 -12.64 9.09 -27.99
CA MET A 633 -11.65 9.48 -28.97
C MET A 633 -11.17 8.23 -29.73
N ARG A 634 -11.41 8.23 -31.04
CA ARG A 634 -10.97 7.24 -32.03
C ARG A 634 -10.02 7.95 -33.01
N PRO A 635 -8.69 7.73 -32.94
CA PRO A 635 -7.75 8.44 -33.81
C PRO A 635 -7.96 8.18 -35.30
N ILE A 636 -8.48 7.00 -35.65
CA ILE A 636 -8.85 6.63 -37.02
C ILE A 636 -10.27 6.05 -37.00
N PRO A 637 -11.32 6.85 -37.23
CA PRO A 637 -12.72 6.44 -37.10
C PRO A 637 -13.14 5.23 -37.95
N ASP A 638 -12.46 4.99 -39.07
CA ASP A 638 -12.78 3.88 -39.99
C ASP A 638 -11.96 2.61 -39.72
N SER A 639 -11.07 2.61 -38.71
CA SER A 639 -10.31 1.42 -38.32
C SER A 639 -11.21 0.38 -37.64
N GLN A 640 -11.03 -0.90 -37.96
CA GLN A 640 -11.72 -1.99 -37.27
C GLN A 640 -11.20 -2.17 -35.84
N LEU A 641 -9.88 -1.98 -35.66
CA LEU A 641 -9.20 -2.07 -34.37
C LEU A 641 -8.58 -0.73 -33.95
N GLU A 642 -8.76 -0.39 -32.67
CA GLU A 642 -8.26 0.82 -32.03
C GLU A 642 -6.97 0.57 -31.23
N GLY A 643 -6.20 1.64 -31.03
CA GLY A 643 -5.07 1.64 -30.09
C GLY A 643 -3.73 1.20 -30.69
N PHE A 644 -3.65 1.06 -32.01
CA PHE A 644 -2.41 0.81 -32.74
C PHE A 644 -1.72 2.11 -33.15
N ILE A 645 -0.40 2.14 -32.99
CA ILE A 645 0.50 3.13 -33.59
C ILE A 645 1.61 2.40 -34.35
N ILE A 646 2.07 2.99 -35.45
CA ILE A 646 3.11 2.43 -36.32
C ILE A 646 4.24 3.46 -36.50
N ARG A 647 5.48 2.97 -36.53
CA ARG A 647 6.69 3.77 -36.77
C ARG A 647 7.44 3.23 -37.96
N GLY A 648 8.03 4.13 -38.73
CA GLY A 648 8.90 3.79 -39.85
C GLY A 648 9.51 5.02 -40.50
N ALA A 649 10.16 4.83 -41.65
CA ALA A 649 10.68 5.95 -42.43
C ALA A 649 9.54 6.68 -43.15
N THR A 650 9.33 7.94 -42.80
CA THR A 650 8.51 8.86 -43.62
C THR A 650 9.28 9.19 -44.90
N GLY A 651 8.58 9.56 -45.98
CA GLY A 651 9.22 9.87 -47.27
C GLY A 651 10.16 11.08 -47.26
N SER A 652 10.24 11.83 -46.15
CA SER A 652 10.93 13.11 -46.01
C SER A 652 11.85 13.16 -44.79
N GLY A 653 13.04 12.55 -44.91
CA GLY A 653 14.31 13.06 -44.34
C GLY A 653 14.45 13.28 -42.83
N SER A 654 13.50 12.88 -41.99
CA SER A 654 13.58 13.05 -40.53
C SER A 654 13.31 11.74 -39.79
N GLY A 655 13.88 11.60 -38.58
CA GLY A 655 13.90 10.35 -37.83
C GLY A 655 12.51 9.74 -37.61
N ALA A 656 12.46 8.41 -37.49
CA ALA A 656 11.22 7.64 -37.47
C ALA A 656 10.30 8.07 -36.31
N LYS A 657 9.09 8.54 -36.64
CA LYS A 657 8.05 8.96 -35.68
C LYS A 657 6.95 7.92 -35.59
N TRP A 658 6.19 7.96 -34.49
CA TRP A 658 4.95 7.21 -34.34
C TRP A 658 3.79 7.95 -34.99
N HIS A 659 3.00 7.22 -35.76
CA HIS A 659 1.76 7.67 -36.39
C HIS A 659 0.62 6.77 -35.92
N TRP A 660 -0.61 7.29 -35.90
CA TRP A 660 -1.80 6.43 -35.73
C TRP A 660 -1.91 5.46 -36.90
N ALA A 661 -2.39 4.24 -36.64
CA ALA A 661 -2.42 3.17 -37.61
C ALA A 661 -3.78 2.49 -37.70
N SER A 662 -4.26 2.27 -38.93
CA SER A 662 -5.41 1.43 -39.20
C SER A 662 -5.03 -0.02 -38.94
N ALA A 663 -5.94 -0.79 -38.35
CA ALA A 663 -5.70 -2.18 -38.01
C ALA A 663 -6.95 -3.03 -38.25
N THR A 664 -6.75 -4.21 -38.87
CA THR A 664 -7.81 -5.14 -39.28
C THR A 664 -7.41 -6.58 -38.96
N ILE A 665 -8.36 -7.38 -38.46
CA ILE A 665 -8.19 -8.82 -38.25
C ILE A 665 -8.30 -9.53 -39.60
N ASP A 666 -7.28 -10.32 -39.94
CA ASP A 666 -7.34 -11.29 -41.03
C ASP A 666 -7.86 -12.63 -40.47
N PRO A 667 -9.10 -13.03 -40.81
CA PRO A 667 -9.69 -14.27 -40.28
C PRO A 667 -9.10 -15.54 -40.89
N ALA A 668 -8.46 -15.47 -42.06
CA ALA A 668 -7.85 -16.64 -42.70
C ALA A 668 -6.54 -17.06 -42.02
N THR A 669 -5.83 -16.10 -41.42
CA THR A 669 -4.57 -16.35 -40.70
C THR A 669 -4.68 -16.14 -39.18
N ASN A 670 -5.80 -15.61 -38.69
CA ASN A 670 -6.03 -15.18 -37.31
C ASN A 670 -4.92 -14.23 -36.80
N THR A 671 -4.60 -13.22 -37.61
CA THR A 671 -3.59 -12.19 -37.34
C THR A 671 -4.20 -10.79 -37.45
N VAL A 672 -3.44 -9.76 -37.07
CA VAL A 672 -3.83 -8.35 -37.30
C VAL A 672 -2.87 -7.72 -38.31
N LEU A 673 -3.41 -7.14 -39.38
CA LEU A 673 -2.64 -6.31 -40.32
C LEU A 673 -2.77 -4.84 -39.90
N VAL A 674 -1.64 -4.15 -39.75
CA VAL A 674 -1.52 -2.77 -39.26
C VAL A 674 -0.81 -1.91 -40.32
N SER A 675 -1.36 -0.76 -40.68
CA SER A 675 -0.76 0.15 -41.67
C SER A 675 -1.11 1.61 -41.43
N SER A 676 -0.34 2.52 -42.03
CA SER A 676 -0.66 3.95 -42.07
C SER A 676 -0.15 4.57 -43.39
N PRO A 677 -0.95 5.39 -44.10
CA PRO A 677 -0.50 6.08 -45.31
C PRO A 677 0.73 6.97 -45.09
N GLU A 678 0.93 7.46 -43.86
CA GLU A 678 2.09 8.29 -43.48
C GLU A 678 3.39 7.48 -43.34
N VAL A 679 3.31 6.14 -43.26
CA VAL A 679 4.44 5.25 -42.96
C VAL A 679 4.58 4.18 -44.07
N PRO A 680 5.07 4.54 -45.27
CA PRO A 680 5.19 3.62 -46.41
C PRO A 680 6.28 2.55 -46.23
N LYS A 681 7.19 2.74 -45.27
CA LYS A 681 8.27 1.80 -44.92
C LYS A 681 8.24 1.54 -43.41
N PRO A 682 7.27 0.73 -42.92
CA PRO A 682 7.10 0.51 -41.50
C PRO A 682 8.22 -0.35 -40.92
N GLN A 683 8.49 -0.14 -39.63
CA GLN A 683 9.59 -0.77 -38.88
C GLN A 683 9.09 -1.38 -37.56
N ALA A 684 8.13 -0.74 -36.90
CA ALA A 684 7.62 -1.20 -35.61
C ALA A 684 6.17 -0.80 -35.37
N VAL A 685 5.51 -1.51 -34.46
CA VAL A 685 4.13 -1.30 -34.01
C VAL A 685 4.10 -1.27 -32.49
N ARG A 686 3.22 -0.45 -31.92
CA ARG A 686 2.81 -0.58 -30.51
C ARG A 686 1.30 -0.65 -30.42
N TYR A 687 0.80 -1.42 -29.46
CA TYR A 687 -0.63 -1.56 -29.15
C TYR A 687 -0.87 -1.15 -27.69
N ALA A 688 -1.92 -0.35 -27.49
CA ALA A 688 -2.36 0.11 -26.17
C ALA A 688 -1.27 0.85 -25.35
N TRP A 689 -0.36 1.55 -26.03
CA TRP A 689 0.87 2.10 -25.47
C TRP A 689 0.73 3.47 -24.79
N PHE A 690 -0.39 3.72 -24.11
CA PHE A 690 -0.67 4.99 -23.46
C PHE A 690 -1.20 4.81 -22.04
N SER A 691 -1.30 5.87 -21.24
CA SER A 691 -1.93 5.78 -19.92
C SER A 691 -3.41 5.35 -20.03
N ASN A 692 -4.13 5.87 -21.03
CA ASN A 692 -5.53 5.56 -21.32
C ASN A 692 -5.79 5.46 -22.84
N PRO A 693 -5.29 4.43 -23.54
CA PRO A 693 -5.63 4.18 -24.94
C PRO A 693 -7.11 3.80 -25.11
N THR A 694 -7.65 4.02 -26.31
CA THR A 694 -8.88 3.33 -26.76
C THR A 694 -8.46 2.01 -27.39
N CYS A 695 -9.08 0.89 -26.98
CA CYS A 695 -8.67 -0.46 -27.36
C CYS A 695 -9.88 -1.38 -27.49
N ASN A 696 -9.89 -2.25 -28.49
CA ASN A 696 -10.99 -3.20 -28.73
C ASN A 696 -10.57 -4.57 -29.26
N LEU A 697 -9.29 -4.95 -29.20
CA LEU A 697 -8.84 -6.30 -29.55
C LEU A 697 -8.99 -7.24 -28.34
N TYR A 698 -9.72 -8.34 -28.55
CA TYR A 698 -10.02 -9.39 -27.57
C TYR A 698 -9.83 -10.77 -28.20
N ASN A 699 -9.91 -11.83 -27.38
CA ASN A 699 -10.31 -13.14 -27.88
C ASN A 699 -11.83 -13.39 -27.76
N ALA A 700 -12.33 -14.44 -28.40
CA ALA A 700 -13.75 -14.83 -28.36
C ALA A 700 -14.28 -15.13 -26.94
N ALA A 701 -13.42 -15.61 -26.03
CA ALA A 701 -13.73 -15.75 -24.60
C ALA A 701 -13.85 -14.41 -23.84
N GLY A 702 -13.63 -13.27 -24.51
CA GLY A 702 -13.88 -11.94 -23.96
C GLY A 702 -12.74 -11.34 -23.15
N PHE A 703 -11.53 -11.94 -23.15
CA PHE A 703 -10.33 -11.39 -22.52
C PHE A 703 -9.61 -10.40 -23.46
N PRO A 704 -9.21 -9.21 -22.96
CA PRO A 704 -8.55 -8.19 -23.78
C PRO A 704 -7.13 -8.61 -24.16
N ALA A 705 -6.68 -8.18 -25.35
CA ALA A 705 -5.30 -8.34 -25.76
C ALA A 705 -4.35 -7.55 -24.85
N CYS A 706 -3.19 -8.12 -24.54
CA CYS A 706 -2.19 -7.47 -23.72
C CYS A 706 -1.50 -6.33 -24.50
N PRO A 707 -1.33 -5.13 -23.91
CA PRO A 707 -0.46 -4.08 -24.44
C PRO A 707 0.95 -4.58 -24.79
N PHE A 708 1.51 -4.11 -25.90
CA PHE A 708 2.85 -4.51 -26.37
C PHE A 708 3.52 -3.44 -27.25
N ARG A 709 4.83 -3.60 -27.43
CA ARG A 709 5.69 -2.86 -28.39
C ARG A 709 6.56 -3.85 -29.16
N THR A 710 6.91 -3.53 -30.41
CA THR A 710 7.82 -4.35 -31.23
C THR A 710 9.18 -3.71 -31.49
N ASP A 711 9.34 -2.44 -31.14
CA ASP A 711 10.60 -1.72 -31.17
C ASP A 711 11.48 -2.00 -29.93
N THR A 712 12.78 -1.72 -30.03
CA THR A 712 13.80 -2.05 -29.01
C THR A 712 14.47 -0.83 -28.35
N ASP A 713 14.09 0.39 -28.73
CA ASP A 713 14.66 1.67 -28.25
C ASP A 713 13.87 2.41 -27.14
#